data_AF-A0A8H7EV98-F1
#
_entry.id   AF-A0A8H7EV98-F1
#
_cell.length_a   1.000
_cell.length_b   1.000
_cell.length_c   1.000
_cell.angle_alpha   90.00
_cell.angle_beta   90.00
_cell.angle_gamma   90.00
#
_symmetry.space_group_name_H-M   'P 1'
#
loop_
_entity.id
_entity.type
_entity.pdbx_description
1 polymer ?
#
loop_
_entity_poly.entity_id
_entity_poly.type
_entity_poly.pdbx_seq_one_letter_code
_entity_poly.pdbx_strand_id
1 'polypeptide(L)'
;MESTWSEVQHICDPNLNKVSPVSALCWDPYHELLWVGNDSGRVASYDAKSLQRYTSFKAHKDQQIRQIRVTDRGVISLSPKSIQMRDRRGLVRFNISNKQTQDLHCMMTTSLTNGDLLVAGQQDDMLVVSVARGAVTRTVTGASNIVVMRNLPRMVCCGSLLGEVTLRDSRTMKVEQRVQAHTATLSDLDVSGNLLLTCGFSQRQGSLIMDPLVKVYDIRMAIRSLAPIPFPSGPMFIKMHPTLSTTCIVASQTGQFQMCDVSSLTMGSFAPPAQFYQIQTSSYITAMDISSSAQTLAFGDGASCVYQYADREDYGANPYSMPLTTPDLVEPTRVNMADDSPLSSVGMPYYTEPLLSVWPANAVYEIGHPAPQIEDEVLRNMKTIDFVGYAPNPGNALRNQVPRRKKHMHRKDVPKFRSEQERELLLAGTVLLDEDDEPQHSGRRSSSTGDLRVVDPMGLMMPKHYHRVEIQYSKFGVDDFDFGYAFHCPSSSHFHVVLTVSCHETLFSYYNQTKFGGLETHIRNSYCNSLLQLLYFIVPLRRIAKSHIGTNCIKENCLLCELGFLFRMLEDSKGQNCQATNFLRAFSTIPQAAALSLFEPETPDRNLSYSMLMQNFTRFIMEQLHQEANTPGSNPSIFNIQHKEVESKDKDDETLPSTMQQLFGLQTLSLSKCGGCNHEISRITYPFVVDMLYPKKYHPKSRKRSFTSILKASMYREGQTKAWCPNCHQYQPTSTKKLIQGLPAVMLINSGAANSEEAAIWRQNGPNSPKNSQQPATDESDNGETASNLRSSWLPERFGIHINGSDLVIKVLPIGKEIPAEFKESPENCAIYELSATIMQVQADEELPHLVAQIKIPENERENNARSPWYLFNDFLVRSIRQEEVFSLKGTWKTPAVLQYTRVDMDKLLNLDALPSEVDYTLLFNDMSIAKYPTTITRHEVLTEDEMPKPGTLVAIDAEFVALNQEETEIRSDGTKSLIRPSTLTLARVSVLRGDGAKENIPFIDDYIATSEPIVDYLTEFSGIEAGDLDPNTSSHTLVPLKAAYKKLRMLVDLGCIFVGHGLNKDFRIINLLVPPEQIIDTVDIYHIRNRHRKISLRFLAWHLLNQEIQSEGHDSIEDARTALILYKKYLEYRENGIFGQKLEEVYEAGHKSNWLKGPKETPSRPASTPQADTFINPLFTKVIESKAIASLASKRRHTEELLLPSPYLVVSQLLFEDIGQELLRFANF
;
A
#
# COMPACT_ATOMS: atom_id res chain seq x y z
N MET A 1 39.32 -34.58 -64.15
CA MET A 1 40.36 -34.37 -63.13
C MET A 1 39.95 -35.21 -61.95
N GLU A 2 40.71 -36.25 -61.62
CA GLU A 2 40.46 -37.07 -60.42
C GLU A 2 40.90 -36.24 -59.22
N SER A 3 39.95 -35.63 -58.52
CA SER A 3 40.16 -34.88 -57.28
C SER A 3 40.42 -35.87 -56.15
N THR A 4 41.66 -36.01 -55.70
CA THR A 4 42.02 -36.91 -54.58
C THR A 4 42.03 -36.13 -53.28
N TRP A 5 40.98 -36.30 -52.47
CA TRP A 5 40.86 -35.66 -51.16
C TRP A 5 41.85 -36.26 -50.15
N SER A 6 42.66 -35.42 -49.52
CA SER A 6 43.59 -35.80 -48.45
C SER A 6 43.37 -34.97 -47.18
N GLU A 7 43.63 -35.56 -46.02
CA GLU A 7 43.62 -34.85 -44.74
C GLU A 7 44.80 -33.88 -44.69
N VAL A 8 44.54 -32.61 -44.37
CA VAL A 8 45.58 -31.58 -44.28
C VAL A 8 46.00 -31.37 -42.83
N GLN A 9 45.02 -31.11 -41.97
CA GLN A 9 45.23 -30.85 -40.54
C GLN A 9 44.02 -31.28 -39.73
N HIS A 10 44.25 -31.61 -38.46
CA HIS A 10 43.21 -31.75 -37.46
C HIS A 10 43.59 -30.98 -36.19
N ILE A 11 42.58 -30.51 -35.47
CA ILE A 11 42.74 -29.83 -34.17
C ILE A 11 41.77 -30.42 -33.16
N CYS A 12 42.24 -30.64 -31.93
CA CYS A 12 41.41 -31.07 -30.81
C CYS A 12 41.50 -30.01 -29.69
N ASP A 13 40.40 -29.76 -28.98
CA ASP A 13 40.42 -28.82 -27.85
C ASP A 13 41.36 -29.35 -26.72
N PRO A 14 42.36 -28.57 -26.26
CA PRO A 14 43.34 -29.03 -25.27
C PRO A 14 42.76 -29.31 -23.87
N ASN A 15 41.49 -28.96 -23.61
CA ASN A 15 40.87 -29.07 -22.29
C ASN A 15 40.39 -30.51 -21.98
N LEU A 16 41.30 -31.35 -21.48
CA LEU A 16 41.06 -32.77 -21.14
C LEU A 16 39.98 -33.00 -20.06
N ASN A 17 39.68 -32.02 -19.21
CA ASN A 17 38.80 -32.20 -18.04
C ASN A 17 37.30 -32.17 -18.37
N LYS A 18 36.89 -31.70 -19.57
CA LYS A 18 35.49 -31.68 -20.00
C LYS A 18 35.41 -31.76 -21.52
N VAL A 19 35.30 -32.98 -22.04
CA VAL A 19 35.06 -33.23 -23.47
C VAL A 19 33.72 -32.62 -23.85
N SER A 20 33.73 -31.65 -24.76
CA SER A 20 32.53 -30.97 -25.26
C SER A 20 32.40 -31.24 -26.76
N PRO A 21 31.56 -32.20 -27.18
CA PRO A 21 31.40 -32.58 -28.59
C PRO A 21 31.22 -31.37 -29.50
N VAL A 22 31.82 -31.42 -30.69
CA VAL A 22 31.50 -30.46 -31.74
C VAL A 22 30.04 -30.69 -32.13
N SER A 23 29.24 -29.63 -32.16
CA SER A 23 27.79 -29.69 -32.38
C SER A 23 27.37 -29.01 -33.68
N ALA A 24 28.13 -28.00 -34.13
CA ALA A 24 27.87 -27.30 -35.38
C ALA A 24 29.19 -26.84 -36.02
N LEU A 25 29.25 -26.91 -37.36
CA LEU A 25 30.34 -26.40 -38.18
C LEU A 25 29.77 -25.50 -39.29
N CYS A 26 30.46 -24.40 -39.59
CA CYS A 26 30.10 -23.51 -40.68
C CYS A 26 31.34 -22.79 -41.24
N TRP A 27 31.58 -22.90 -42.54
CA TRP A 27 32.56 -22.04 -43.22
C TRP A 27 32.01 -20.62 -43.36
N ASP A 28 32.88 -19.61 -43.19
CA ASP A 28 32.56 -18.21 -43.47
C ASP A 28 32.74 -17.94 -44.97
N PRO A 29 31.69 -17.56 -45.72
CA PRO A 29 31.81 -17.29 -47.15
C PRO A 29 32.51 -15.96 -47.48
N TYR A 30 32.82 -15.14 -46.47
CA TYR A 30 33.39 -13.80 -46.65
C TYR A 30 34.86 -13.67 -46.17
N HIS A 31 35.26 -14.46 -45.17
CA HIS A 31 36.62 -14.47 -44.60
C HIS A 31 37.14 -15.91 -44.56
N GLU A 32 38.47 -16.11 -44.50
CA GLU A 32 39.08 -17.45 -44.39
C GLU A 32 38.93 -18.03 -42.97
N LEU A 33 37.70 -18.15 -42.48
CA LEU A 33 37.38 -18.62 -41.14
C LEU A 33 36.47 -19.85 -41.17
N LEU A 34 36.78 -20.82 -40.32
CA LEU A 34 35.92 -21.93 -39.94
C LEU A 34 35.32 -21.68 -38.56
N TRP A 35 34.00 -21.66 -38.47
CA TRP A 35 33.26 -21.51 -37.21
C TRP A 35 32.87 -22.86 -36.63
N VAL A 36 33.24 -23.08 -35.38
CA VAL A 36 33.02 -24.33 -34.64
C VAL A 36 32.20 -24.03 -33.39
N GLY A 37 31.08 -24.72 -33.22
CA GLY A 37 30.22 -24.63 -32.04
C GLY A 37 30.22 -25.94 -31.26
N ASN A 38 30.35 -25.87 -29.94
CA ASN A 38 30.33 -27.05 -29.07
C ASN A 38 29.05 -27.16 -28.23
N ASP A 39 28.89 -28.30 -27.57
CA ASP A 39 27.73 -28.59 -26.70
C ASP A 39 27.66 -27.70 -25.44
N SER A 40 28.79 -27.11 -25.03
CA SER A 40 28.85 -26.22 -23.86
C SER A 40 28.36 -24.78 -24.14
N GLY A 41 27.98 -24.47 -25.39
CA GLY A 41 27.55 -23.13 -25.81
C GLY A 41 28.69 -22.19 -26.19
N ARG A 42 29.88 -22.71 -26.46
CA ARG A 42 31.05 -21.95 -26.92
C ARG A 42 31.18 -22.02 -28.44
N VAL A 43 31.40 -20.86 -29.05
CA VAL A 43 31.72 -20.71 -30.47
C VAL A 43 33.18 -20.29 -30.57
N ALA A 44 33.93 -20.97 -31.43
CA ALA A 44 35.29 -20.63 -31.79
C ALA A 44 35.42 -20.44 -33.29
N SER A 45 36.33 -19.56 -33.71
CA SER A 45 36.71 -19.39 -35.12
C SER A 45 38.15 -19.80 -35.32
N TYR A 46 38.42 -20.54 -36.39
CA TYR A 46 39.75 -21.00 -36.77
C TYR A 46 40.08 -20.47 -38.16
N ASP A 47 41.34 -20.11 -38.39
CA ASP A 47 41.84 -19.77 -39.72
C ASP A 47 41.81 -21.00 -40.65
N ALA A 48 41.40 -20.81 -41.90
CA ALA A 48 41.18 -21.89 -42.85
C ALA A 48 42.46 -22.64 -43.25
N LYS A 49 43.61 -21.96 -43.31
CA LYS A 49 44.86 -22.58 -43.76
C LYS A 49 45.63 -23.23 -42.63
N SER A 50 45.69 -22.56 -41.48
CA SER A 50 46.54 -22.97 -40.36
C SER A 50 45.80 -23.65 -39.20
N LEU A 51 44.46 -23.67 -39.24
CA LEU A 51 43.59 -24.03 -38.10
C LEU A 51 43.99 -23.34 -36.79
N GLN A 52 44.64 -22.18 -36.85
CA GLN A 52 44.92 -21.39 -35.67
C GLN A 52 43.65 -20.68 -35.20
N ARG A 53 43.44 -20.69 -33.89
CA ARG A 53 42.25 -20.10 -33.28
C ARG A 53 42.32 -18.57 -33.34
N TYR A 54 41.39 -17.96 -34.07
CA TYR A 54 41.24 -16.52 -34.19
C TYR A 54 40.44 -15.92 -33.01
N THR A 55 39.25 -16.45 -32.71
CA THR A 55 38.43 -16.02 -31.57
C THR A 55 37.78 -17.21 -30.86
N SER A 56 37.46 -17.05 -29.58
CA SER A 56 36.66 -18.01 -28.82
C SER A 56 35.85 -17.30 -27.75
N PHE A 57 34.53 -17.49 -27.77
CA PHE A 57 33.62 -16.86 -26.83
C PHE A 57 32.47 -17.80 -26.44
N LYS A 58 31.93 -17.61 -25.23
CA LYS A 58 30.73 -18.32 -24.78
C LYS A 58 29.51 -17.56 -25.30
N ALA A 59 28.82 -18.14 -26.27
CA ALA A 59 27.63 -17.55 -26.89
C ALA A 59 26.40 -17.73 -25.99
N HIS A 60 26.18 -18.97 -25.54
CA HIS A 60 25.02 -19.37 -24.74
C HIS A 60 25.46 -19.98 -23.39
N LYS A 61 24.66 -19.78 -22.34
CA LYS A 61 24.99 -20.29 -20.99
C LYS A 61 24.64 -21.78 -20.88
N ASP A 62 25.63 -22.65 -21.05
CA ASP A 62 25.53 -24.10 -20.85
C ASP A 62 24.42 -24.76 -21.69
N GLN A 63 24.25 -24.29 -22.93
CA GLN A 63 23.31 -24.84 -23.89
C GLN A 63 24.03 -25.17 -25.20
N GLN A 64 23.64 -26.30 -25.82
CA GLN A 64 24.18 -26.74 -27.10
C GLN A 64 23.99 -25.69 -28.20
N ILE A 65 24.99 -25.55 -29.06
CA ILE A 65 24.84 -24.81 -30.31
C ILE A 65 24.29 -25.76 -31.37
N ARG A 66 23.03 -25.53 -31.77
CA ARG A 66 22.37 -26.38 -32.78
C ARG A 66 22.83 -26.05 -34.19
N GLN A 67 23.02 -24.77 -34.47
CA GLN A 67 23.40 -24.31 -35.81
C GLN A 67 24.16 -22.98 -35.74
N ILE A 68 25.10 -22.80 -36.66
CA ILE A 68 25.79 -21.54 -36.90
C ILE A 68 25.49 -21.11 -38.34
N ARG A 69 25.23 -19.83 -38.56
CA ARG A 69 25.11 -19.23 -39.89
C ARG A 69 25.85 -17.91 -39.94
N VAL A 70 26.56 -17.70 -41.03
CA VAL A 70 27.31 -16.47 -41.28
C VAL A 70 26.53 -15.60 -42.27
N THR A 71 26.44 -14.32 -41.94
CA THR A 71 25.87 -13.26 -42.78
C THR A 71 26.95 -12.26 -43.14
N ASP A 72 26.65 -11.34 -44.05
CA ASP A 72 27.51 -10.18 -44.35
C ASP A 72 27.85 -9.40 -43.06
N ARG A 73 26.86 -9.21 -42.18
CA ARG A 73 26.93 -8.39 -40.97
C ARG A 73 27.54 -9.06 -39.74
N GLY A 74 27.70 -10.38 -39.74
CA GLY A 74 28.20 -11.12 -38.58
C GLY A 74 27.75 -12.58 -38.53
N VAL A 75 27.96 -13.22 -37.39
CA VAL A 75 27.73 -14.65 -37.16
C VAL A 75 26.56 -14.84 -36.19
N ILE A 76 25.62 -15.68 -36.58
CA ILE A 76 24.43 -16.02 -35.81
C ILE A 76 24.60 -17.44 -35.27
N SER A 77 24.44 -17.60 -33.96
CA SER A 77 24.43 -18.89 -33.29
C SER A 77 23.05 -19.19 -32.70
N LEU A 78 22.56 -20.40 -32.95
CA LEU A 78 21.28 -20.88 -32.50
C LEU A 78 21.47 -21.87 -31.35
N SER A 79 20.69 -21.67 -30.29
CA SER A 79 20.58 -22.58 -29.16
C SER A 79 19.10 -22.92 -28.93
N PRO A 80 18.75 -24.01 -28.19
CA PRO A 80 17.35 -24.39 -27.99
C PRO A 80 16.46 -23.29 -27.41
N LYS A 81 17.03 -22.34 -26.65
CA LYS A 81 16.26 -21.27 -25.98
C LYS A 81 16.63 -19.85 -26.43
N SER A 82 17.69 -19.68 -27.21
CA SER A 82 18.22 -18.35 -27.53
C SER A 82 18.84 -18.25 -28.90
N ILE A 83 18.71 -17.05 -29.49
CA ILE A 83 19.31 -16.68 -30.77
C ILE A 83 20.24 -15.51 -30.50
N GLN A 84 21.52 -15.65 -30.85
CA GLN A 84 22.51 -14.60 -30.63
C GLN A 84 23.24 -14.27 -31.93
N MET A 85 23.39 -12.98 -32.21
CA MET A 85 24.25 -12.49 -33.27
C MET A 85 25.47 -11.78 -32.68
N ARG A 86 26.65 -12.16 -33.17
CA ARG A 86 27.92 -11.52 -32.84
C ARG A 86 28.61 -11.04 -34.10
N ASP A 87 29.48 -10.06 -33.93
CA ASP A 87 30.45 -9.70 -34.94
C ASP A 87 31.55 -10.78 -35.05
N ARG A 88 32.30 -10.80 -36.14
CA ARG A 88 33.41 -11.75 -36.35
C ARG A 88 34.52 -11.63 -35.30
N ARG A 89 34.62 -10.46 -34.65
CA ARG A 89 35.50 -10.18 -33.50
C ARG A 89 34.98 -10.76 -32.18
N GLY A 90 33.75 -11.28 -32.15
CA GLY A 90 33.12 -11.86 -30.96
C GLY A 90 32.24 -10.89 -30.15
N LEU A 91 32.10 -9.62 -30.55
CA LEU A 91 31.24 -8.63 -29.90
C LEU A 91 29.76 -8.96 -30.12
N VAL A 92 28.94 -8.84 -29.08
CA VAL A 92 27.48 -9.11 -29.17
C VAL A 92 26.78 -7.94 -29.86
N ARG A 93 26.01 -8.23 -30.92
CA ARG A 93 25.08 -7.27 -31.51
C ARG A 93 23.70 -7.34 -30.86
N PHE A 94 23.15 -8.54 -30.74
CA PHE A 94 21.90 -8.77 -30.02
C PHE A 94 21.81 -10.20 -29.50
N ASN A 95 20.94 -10.40 -28.51
CA ASN A 95 20.60 -11.71 -27.96
C ASN A 95 19.09 -11.75 -27.69
N ILE A 96 18.40 -12.76 -28.23
CA ILE A 96 16.95 -12.94 -28.09
C ILE A 96 16.72 -14.21 -27.26
N SER A 97 16.02 -14.06 -26.13
CA SER A 97 15.55 -15.16 -25.28
C SER A 97 14.15 -14.83 -24.77
N ASN A 98 13.12 -15.28 -25.49
CA ASN A 98 11.71 -14.98 -25.19
C ASN A 98 10.95 -16.25 -24.78
N LYS A 99 9.73 -16.11 -24.25
CA LYS A 99 8.85 -17.29 -23.99
C LYS A 99 8.48 -18.07 -25.26
N GLN A 100 8.57 -17.42 -26.41
CA GLN A 100 8.30 -18.01 -27.72
C GLN A 100 9.46 -18.86 -28.25
N THR A 101 10.69 -18.65 -27.78
CA THR A 101 11.87 -19.41 -28.24
C THR A 101 12.00 -20.68 -27.41
N GLN A 102 11.18 -21.69 -27.71
CA GLN A 102 11.21 -23.01 -27.07
C GLN A 102 11.65 -24.09 -28.07
N ASP A 103 12.74 -24.77 -27.72
CA ASP A 103 13.32 -25.89 -28.45
C ASP A 103 13.54 -25.63 -29.95
N LEU A 104 14.36 -24.63 -30.23
CA LEU A 104 14.78 -24.25 -31.58
C LEU A 104 15.79 -25.27 -32.14
N HIS A 105 15.59 -25.68 -33.40
CA HIS A 105 16.47 -26.66 -34.06
C HIS A 105 17.23 -26.07 -35.24
N CYS A 106 16.56 -25.29 -36.10
CA CYS A 106 17.16 -24.80 -37.33
C CYS A 106 16.80 -23.35 -37.63
N MET A 107 17.67 -22.73 -38.42
CA MET A 107 17.54 -21.37 -38.91
C MET A 107 18.01 -21.23 -40.36
N MET A 108 17.41 -20.29 -41.08
CA MET A 108 17.71 -20.02 -42.48
C MET A 108 17.46 -18.55 -42.84
N THR A 109 18.32 -17.98 -43.69
CA THR A 109 18.12 -16.64 -44.25
C THR A 109 17.30 -16.72 -45.54
N THR A 110 16.45 -15.73 -45.77
CA THR A 110 15.66 -15.62 -47.02
C THR A 110 16.42 -14.83 -48.07
N SER A 111 16.34 -15.23 -49.35
CA SER A 111 17.06 -14.57 -50.46
C SER A 111 16.44 -13.25 -50.93
N LEU A 112 15.15 -13.03 -50.70
CA LEU A 112 14.37 -11.95 -51.33
C LEU A 112 14.36 -10.65 -50.54
N THR A 113 14.53 -10.74 -49.22
CA THR A 113 14.48 -9.58 -48.31
C THR A 113 15.76 -9.57 -47.50
N ASN A 114 16.64 -8.60 -47.79
CA ASN A 114 17.89 -8.41 -47.06
C ASN A 114 17.58 -8.17 -45.58
N GLY A 115 17.67 -9.23 -44.76
CA GLY A 115 17.71 -9.13 -43.30
C GLY A 115 16.69 -9.94 -42.50
N ASP A 116 15.88 -10.81 -43.11
CA ASP A 116 14.96 -11.69 -42.35
C ASP A 116 15.51 -13.11 -42.18
N LEU A 117 15.59 -13.54 -40.92
CA LEU A 117 16.02 -14.86 -40.47
C LEU A 117 14.78 -15.66 -40.06
N LEU A 118 14.58 -16.82 -40.68
CA LEU A 118 13.58 -17.80 -40.28
C LEU A 118 14.18 -18.72 -39.24
N VAL A 119 13.45 -18.95 -38.15
CA VAL A 119 13.86 -19.84 -37.07
C VAL A 119 12.71 -20.76 -36.72
N ALA A 120 12.99 -22.06 -36.71
CA ALA A 120 12.00 -23.10 -36.45
C ALA A 120 12.57 -24.20 -35.55
N GLY A 121 11.67 -24.97 -34.96
CA GLY A 121 12.01 -26.07 -34.07
C GLY A 121 10.78 -26.89 -33.70
N GLN A 122 10.74 -27.40 -32.47
CA GLN A 122 9.59 -28.14 -31.92
C GLN A 122 8.50 -27.21 -31.34
N GLN A 123 8.69 -25.89 -31.44
CA GLN A 123 7.66 -24.90 -31.16
C GLN A 123 6.46 -24.97 -32.13
N ASP A 124 5.32 -24.45 -31.70
CA ASP A 124 4.06 -24.45 -32.48
C ASP A 124 4.13 -23.54 -33.72
N ASP A 125 4.87 -22.43 -33.63
CA ASP A 125 4.97 -21.39 -34.66
C ASP A 125 6.41 -21.19 -35.14
N MET A 126 6.60 -20.95 -36.44
CA MET A 126 7.90 -20.53 -36.99
C MET A 126 8.10 -19.02 -36.79
N LEU A 127 9.29 -18.61 -36.36
CA LEU A 127 9.63 -17.22 -36.06
C LEU A 127 10.36 -16.56 -37.25
N VAL A 128 9.97 -15.32 -37.57
CA VAL A 128 10.69 -14.44 -38.48
C VAL A 128 11.38 -13.36 -37.65
N VAL A 129 12.71 -13.30 -37.71
CA VAL A 129 13.56 -12.41 -36.92
C VAL A 129 14.27 -11.45 -37.85
N SER A 130 14.18 -10.15 -37.59
CA SER A 130 14.98 -9.17 -38.33
C SER A 130 16.40 -9.13 -37.79
N VAL A 131 17.38 -9.49 -38.62
CA VAL A 131 18.82 -9.45 -38.32
C VAL A 131 19.30 -8.01 -38.07
N ALA A 132 18.65 -7.01 -38.67
CA ALA A 132 19.03 -5.61 -38.48
C ALA A 132 18.60 -5.06 -37.10
N ARG A 133 17.41 -5.43 -36.63
CA ARG A 133 16.84 -4.92 -35.37
C ARG A 133 17.07 -5.82 -34.17
N GLY A 134 17.37 -7.11 -34.39
CA GLY A 134 17.48 -8.09 -33.31
C GLY A 134 16.16 -8.37 -32.61
N ALA A 135 15.05 -8.34 -33.35
CA ALA A 135 13.70 -8.55 -32.81
C ALA A 135 12.86 -9.46 -33.71
N VAL A 136 11.90 -10.19 -33.11
CA VAL A 136 10.92 -11.01 -33.82
C VAL A 136 9.92 -10.08 -34.52
N THR A 137 9.84 -10.15 -35.85
CA THR A 137 8.97 -9.30 -36.67
C THR A 137 7.61 -9.95 -36.93
N ARG A 138 7.59 -11.26 -37.22
CA ARG A 138 6.38 -12.01 -37.57
C ARG A 138 6.46 -13.45 -37.05
N THR A 139 5.32 -14.02 -36.68
CA THR A 139 5.17 -15.46 -36.41
C THR A 139 4.33 -16.10 -37.50
N VAL A 140 4.71 -17.29 -37.96
CA VAL A 140 4.01 -18.06 -38.99
C VAL A 140 3.37 -19.27 -38.34
N THR A 141 2.04 -19.27 -38.30
CA THR A 141 1.23 -20.35 -37.71
C THR A 141 1.16 -21.57 -38.63
N GLY A 142 1.13 -22.77 -38.06
CA GLY A 142 1.01 -24.03 -38.83
C GLY A 142 2.33 -24.55 -39.40
N ALA A 143 3.43 -24.26 -38.71
CA ALA A 143 4.78 -24.66 -39.09
C ALA A 143 5.53 -25.22 -37.86
N SER A 144 5.05 -26.36 -37.35
CA SER A 144 5.61 -27.05 -36.18
C SER A 144 6.50 -28.24 -36.56
N ASN A 145 7.34 -28.67 -35.63
CA ASN A 145 8.20 -29.86 -35.73
C ASN A 145 9.22 -29.83 -36.88
N ILE A 146 9.76 -28.66 -37.21
CA ILE A 146 10.74 -28.51 -38.29
C ILE A 146 12.16 -28.76 -37.75
N VAL A 147 12.85 -29.73 -38.35
CA VAL A 147 14.20 -30.16 -37.94
C VAL A 147 15.28 -29.51 -38.82
N VAL A 148 15.06 -29.47 -40.14
CA VAL A 148 16.03 -28.93 -41.11
C VAL A 148 15.32 -27.98 -42.07
N MET A 149 15.98 -26.86 -42.39
CA MET A 149 15.53 -25.91 -43.40
C MET A 149 16.62 -25.66 -44.45
N ARG A 150 16.22 -25.56 -45.72
CA ARG A 150 17.07 -25.12 -46.84
C ARG A 150 16.33 -24.08 -47.67
N ASN A 151 17.07 -23.08 -48.12
CA ASN A 151 16.51 -21.97 -48.89
C ASN A 151 16.73 -22.20 -50.39
N LEU A 152 15.70 -21.97 -51.17
CA LEU A 152 15.73 -21.82 -52.62
C LEU A 152 15.41 -20.36 -52.96
N PRO A 153 15.79 -19.86 -54.16
CA PRO A 153 15.49 -18.47 -54.55
C PRO A 153 14.02 -18.07 -54.47
N ARG A 154 13.08 -19.02 -54.65
CA ARG A 154 11.62 -18.78 -54.60
C ARG A 154 10.90 -19.52 -53.48
N MET A 155 11.48 -20.57 -52.92
CA MET A 155 10.83 -21.47 -51.96
C MET A 155 11.73 -21.73 -50.75
N VAL A 156 11.15 -22.20 -49.66
CA VAL A 156 11.88 -22.70 -48.49
C VAL A 156 11.48 -24.14 -48.27
N CYS A 157 12.47 -25.03 -48.24
CA CYS A 157 12.29 -26.44 -47.95
C CYS A 157 12.38 -26.65 -46.44
N CYS A 158 11.32 -27.18 -45.84
CA CYS A 158 11.24 -27.49 -44.42
C CYS A 158 11.04 -28.99 -44.23
N GLY A 159 12.02 -29.66 -43.63
CA GLY A 159 11.94 -31.06 -43.21
C GLY A 159 11.35 -31.19 -41.81
N SER A 160 10.27 -31.97 -41.68
CA SER A 160 9.59 -32.26 -40.42
C SER A 160 10.22 -33.45 -39.70
N LEU A 161 10.05 -33.52 -38.38
CA LEU A 161 10.38 -34.68 -37.56
C LEU A 161 9.63 -35.95 -38.00
N LEU A 162 8.48 -35.81 -38.67
CA LEU A 162 7.67 -36.92 -39.19
C LEU A 162 8.13 -37.44 -40.56
N GLY A 163 9.29 -37.02 -41.06
CA GLY A 163 9.84 -37.54 -42.32
C GLY A 163 9.24 -36.92 -43.57
N GLU A 164 8.37 -35.93 -43.37
CA GLU A 164 7.73 -35.12 -44.41
C GLU A 164 8.60 -33.92 -44.76
N VAL A 165 8.76 -33.64 -46.06
CA VAL A 165 9.37 -32.41 -46.58
C VAL A 165 8.27 -31.53 -47.16
N THR A 166 8.18 -30.30 -46.67
CA THR A 166 7.25 -29.28 -47.19
C THR A 166 8.03 -28.20 -47.92
N LEU A 167 7.58 -27.85 -49.13
CA LEU A 167 8.08 -26.70 -49.89
C LEU A 167 7.12 -25.54 -49.68
N ARG A 168 7.62 -24.44 -49.12
CA ARG A 168 6.85 -23.24 -48.81
C ARG A 168 7.27 -22.08 -49.70
N ASP A 169 6.34 -21.23 -50.11
CA ASP A 169 6.69 -19.98 -50.79
C ASP A 169 7.46 -19.06 -49.83
N SER A 170 8.60 -18.54 -50.26
CA SER A 170 9.46 -17.65 -49.49
C SER A 170 8.81 -16.31 -49.09
N ARG A 171 7.80 -15.84 -49.84
CA ARG A 171 7.10 -14.58 -49.53
C ARG A 171 5.89 -14.80 -48.62
N THR A 172 5.02 -15.73 -48.98
CA THR A 172 3.75 -15.97 -48.26
C THR A 172 3.85 -17.01 -47.14
N MET A 173 4.90 -17.82 -47.12
CA MET A 173 5.10 -18.97 -46.20
C MET A 173 4.01 -20.04 -46.25
N LYS A 174 3.17 -20.01 -47.30
CA LYS A 174 2.17 -21.05 -47.58
C LYS A 174 2.86 -22.28 -48.17
N VAL A 175 2.37 -23.46 -47.82
CA VAL A 175 2.84 -24.73 -48.37
C VAL A 175 2.33 -24.87 -49.80
N GLU A 176 3.23 -25.02 -50.76
CA GLU A 176 2.90 -25.27 -52.17
C GLU A 176 2.92 -26.77 -52.49
N GLN A 177 3.93 -27.49 -51.99
CA GLN A 177 4.13 -28.91 -52.26
C GLN A 177 4.60 -29.65 -51.00
N ARG A 178 4.34 -30.96 -50.97
CA ARG A 178 4.57 -31.83 -49.81
C ARG A 178 4.98 -33.22 -50.29
N VAL A 179 6.01 -33.79 -49.67
CA VAL A 179 6.54 -35.13 -49.98
C VAL A 179 6.83 -35.88 -48.69
N GLN A 180 6.31 -37.10 -48.60
CA GLN A 180 6.73 -38.04 -47.57
C GLN A 180 8.03 -38.71 -48.00
N ALA A 181 9.17 -38.20 -47.51
CA ALA A 181 10.48 -38.71 -47.90
C ALA A 181 10.86 -39.97 -47.12
N HIS A 182 10.62 -40.00 -45.81
CA HIS A 182 10.93 -41.11 -44.92
C HIS A 182 9.75 -41.42 -43.99
N THR A 183 9.67 -42.62 -43.41
CA THR A 183 8.54 -42.97 -42.51
C THR A 183 8.74 -42.52 -41.07
N ALA A 184 9.98 -42.21 -40.66
CA ALA A 184 10.30 -41.67 -39.35
C ALA A 184 10.96 -40.30 -39.45
N THR A 185 12.16 -40.09 -38.89
CA THR A 185 12.80 -38.77 -38.81
C THR A 185 13.74 -38.49 -39.98
N LEU A 186 13.83 -37.23 -40.40
CA LEU A 186 14.85 -36.76 -41.34
C LEU A 186 16.16 -36.47 -40.58
N SER A 187 17.30 -36.91 -41.12
CA SER A 187 18.62 -36.60 -40.57
C SER A 187 19.21 -35.33 -41.17
N ASP A 188 19.27 -35.25 -42.50
CA ASP A 188 19.71 -34.06 -43.23
C ASP A 188 18.95 -33.94 -44.55
N LEU A 189 18.93 -32.72 -45.08
CA LEU A 189 18.27 -32.36 -46.33
C LEU A 189 19.10 -31.28 -46.99
N ASP A 190 19.41 -31.44 -48.27
CA ASP A 190 20.05 -30.40 -49.06
C ASP A 190 19.46 -30.27 -50.45
N VAL A 191 19.60 -29.06 -51.01
CA VAL A 191 18.94 -28.68 -52.26
C VAL A 191 19.89 -27.83 -53.08
N SER A 192 20.00 -28.15 -54.37
CA SER A 192 20.70 -27.29 -55.34
C SER A 192 19.97 -27.30 -56.67
N GLY A 193 19.75 -26.10 -57.21
CA GLY A 193 18.96 -25.90 -58.42
C GLY A 193 17.56 -26.51 -58.30
N ASN A 194 17.34 -27.61 -59.01
CA ASN A 194 16.07 -28.32 -59.10
C ASN A 194 16.09 -29.69 -58.41
N LEU A 195 17.17 -30.05 -57.73
CA LEU A 195 17.36 -31.34 -57.08
C LEU A 195 17.25 -31.19 -55.57
N LEU A 196 16.40 -32.02 -54.97
CA LEU A 196 16.23 -32.16 -53.52
C LEU A 196 16.75 -33.55 -53.10
N LEU A 197 17.71 -33.58 -52.18
CA LEU A 197 18.22 -34.82 -51.60
C LEU A 197 17.83 -34.93 -50.13
N THR A 198 17.43 -36.12 -49.71
CA THR A 198 17.05 -36.41 -48.33
C THR A 198 17.69 -37.69 -47.81
N CYS A 199 18.14 -37.66 -46.56
CA CYS A 199 18.47 -38.84 -45.77
C CYS A 199 17.67 -38.85 -44.47
N GLY A 200 17.48 -40.04 -43.91
CA GLY A 200 16.73 -40.20 -42.68
C GLY A 200 16.51 -41.64 -42.30
N PHE A 201 15.61 -41.81 -41.34
CA PHE A 201 15.27 -43.07 -40.73
C PHE A 201 13.88 -43.52 -41.22
N SER A 202 13.75 -44.81 -41.45
CA SER A 202 12.47 -45.47 -41.66
C SER A 202 12.14 -46.37 -40.48
N GLN A 203 10.88 -46.38 -40.07
CA GLN A 203 10.40 -47.29 -39.04
C GLN A 203 10.13 -48.67 -39.64
N ARG A 204 10.74 -49.73 -39.09
CA ARG A 204 10.44 -51.13 -39.43
C ARG A 204 10.20 -51.89 -38.12
N GLN A 205 9.06 -52.56 -37.98
CA GLN A 205 8.70 -53.33 -36.76
C GLN A 205 8.86 -52.54 -35.44
N GLY A 206 8.58 -51.23 -35.45
CA GLY A 206 8.68 -50.37 -34.28
C GLY A 206 10.08 -49.83 -33.97
N SER A 207 11.15 -50.34 -34.59
CA SER A 207 12.50 -49.79 -34.47
C SER A 207 12.83 -48.81 -35.60
N LEU A 208 13.67 -47.82 -35.30
CA LEU A 208 14.19 -46.84 -36.25
C LEU A 208 15.41 -47.43 -36.95
N ILE A 209 15.34 -47.58 -38.26
CA ILE A 209 16.44 -48.08 -39.10
C ILE A 209 16.85 -46.98 -40.07
N MET A 210 18.14 -46.73 -40.20
CA MET A 210 18.69 -45.76 -41.15
C MET A 210 18.51 -46.28 -42.59
N ASP A 211 18.01 -45.44 -43.49
CA ASP A 211 17.85 -45.82 -44.90
C ASP A 211 19.23 -45.87 -45.58
N PRO A 212 19.70 -47.01 -46.15
CA PRO A 212 21.01 -47.12 -46.80
C PRO A 212 21.05 -46.47 -48.21
N LEU A 213 20.15 -45.52 -48.45
CA LEU A 213 19.87 -44.91 -49.75
C LEU A 213 19.61 -43.41 -49.53
N VAL A 214 20.24 -42.56 -50.32
CA VAL A 214 19.87 -41.14 -50.42
C VAL A 214 18.74 -41.02 -51.43
N LYS A 215 17.60 -40.45 -51.02
CA LYS A 215 16.45 -40.24 -51.91
C LYS A 215 16.62 -38.92 -52.64
N VAL A 216 16.39 -38.94 -53.95
CA VAL A 216 16.58 -37.79 -54.84
C VAL A 216 15.23 -37.42 -55.47
N TYR A 217 14.91 -36.14 -55.48
CA TYR A 217 13.65 -35.59 -56.01
C TYR A 217 13.90 -34.42 -56.96
N ASP A 218 13.11 -34.33 -58.03
CA ASP A 218 13.06 -33.19 -58.97
C ASP A 218 11.85 -32.29 -58.61
N ILE A 219 12.11 -31.02 -58.30
CA ILE A 219 11.12 -30.09 -57.69
C ILE A 219 10.52 -29.04 -58.66
N ARG A 220 10.69 -29.19 -59.99
CA ARG A 220 10.31 -28.15 -60.97
C ARG A 220 8.81 -27.83 -61.11
N MET A 221 7.94 -28.85 -61.14
CA MET A 221 6.50 -28.68 -61.46
C MET A 221 5.64 -29.52 -60.51
N ALA A 222 5.90 -30.83 -60.47
CA ALA A 222 5.40 -31.75 -59.46
C ALA A 222 6.59 -32.56 -58.95
N ILE A 223 6.61 -32.89 -57.67
CA ILE A 223 7.77 -33.56 -57.09
C ILE A 223 7.83 -34.99 -57.62
N ARG A 224 8.89 -35.27 -58.39
CA ARG A 224 9.14 -36.58 -58.99
C ARG A 224 10.35 -37.22 -58.33
N SER A 225 10.19 -38.45 -57.85
CA SER A 225 11.29 -39.26 -57.33
C SER A 225 12.22 -39.71 -58.47
N LEU A 226 13.52 -39.50 -58.30
CA LEU A 226 14.59 -39.98 -59.19
C LEU A 226 15.24 -41.26 -58.60
N ALA A 227 16.17 -41.86 -59.34
CA ALA A 227 16.91 -43.04 -58.86
C ALA A 227 17.68 -42.69 -57.57
N PRO A 228 17.49 -43.44 -56.45
CA PRO A 228 18.18 -43.16 -55.20
C PRO A 228 19.66 -43.56 -55.28
N ILE A 229 20.51 -42.86 -54.52
CA ILE A 229 21.95 -43.12 -54.48
C ILE A 229 22.22 -44.17 -53.39
N PRO A 230 22.76 -45.36 -53.71
CA PRO A 230 23.10 -46.37 -52.71
C PRO A 230 24.32 -45.96 -51.88
N PHE A 231 24.17 -45.99 -50.56
CA PHE A 231 25.25 -45.73 -49.62
C PHE A 231 25.16 -46.71 -48.43
N PRO A 232 25.86 -47.87 -48.51
CA PRO A 232 25.68 -49.00 -47.59
C PRO A 232 25.94 -48.67 -46.12
N SER A 233 26.87 -47.76 -45.85
CA SER A 233 27.26 -47.34 -44.50
C SER A 233 26.26 -46.39 -43.83
N GLY A 234 25.19 -46.04 -44.55
CA GLY A 234 24.11 -45.20 -44.08
C GLY A 234 24.43 -43.71 -44.12
N PRO A 235 23.71 -42.91 -44.93
CA PRO A 235 23.94 -41.48 -45.06
C PRO A 235 23.36 -40.73 -43.86
N MET A 236 24.20 -40.01 -43.11
CA MET A 236 23.76 -39.14 -42.01
C MET A 236 23.79 -37.66 -42.41
N PHE A 237 24.79 -37.26 -43.19
CA PHE A 237 25.02 -35.87 -43.63
C PHE A 237 25.04 -35.78 -45.15
N ILE A 238 24.40 -34.75 -45.70
CA ILE A 238 24.38 -34.49 -47.14
C ILE A 238 24.69 -33.01 -47.39
N LYS A 239 25.63 -32.74 -48.29
CA LYS A 239 25.91 -31.40 -48.79
C LYS A 239 26.02 -31.38 -50.31
N MET A 240 25.34 -30.45 -50.95
CA MET A 240 25.51 -30.16 -52.36
C MET A 240 26.81 -29.39 -52.58
N HIS A 241 27.48 -29.69 -53.68
CA HIS A 241 28.67 -28.96 -54.09
C HIS A 241 28.29 -27.51 -54.46
N PRO A 242 28.92 -26.48 -53.88
CA PRO A 242 28.45 -25.10 -54.03
C PRO A 242 28.58 -24.57 -55.46
N THR A 243 29.52 -25.10 -56.26
CA THR A 243 29.69 -24.72 -57.67
C THR A 243 29.10 -25.72 -58.68
N LEU A 244 28.86 -26.98 -58.27
CA LEU A 244 28.41 -28.07 -59.16
C LEU A 244 27.01 -28.53 -58.72
N SER A 245 25.99 -28.04 -59.41
CA SER A 245 24.58 -28.25 -59.00
C SER A 245 24.08 -29.70 -59.02
N THR A 246 24.79 -30.63 -59.67
CA THR A 246 24.42 -32.06 -59.76
C THR A 246 25.27 -32.95 -58.85
N THR A 247 26.33 -32.43 -58.25
CA THR A 247 27.27 -33.18 -57.41
C THR A 247 26.92 -33.00 -55.94
N CYS A 248 26.83 -34.11 -55.20
CA CYS A 248 26.59 -34.13 -53.76
C CYS A 248 27.69 -34.89 -53.03
N ILE A 249 27.91 -34.51 -51.78
CA ILE A 249 28.79 -35.20 -50.84
C ILE A 249 27.91 -35.83 -49.77
N VAL A 250 28.14 -37.11 -49.53
CA VAL A 250 27.40 -37.93 -48.58
C VAL A 250 28.39 -38.50 -47.58
N ALA A 251 28.08 -38.44 -46.29
CA ALA A 251 28.85 -39.17 -45.28
C ALA A 251 28.02 -39.91 -44.26
N SER A 252 28.62 -40.97 -43.73
CA SER A 252 28.14 -41.70 -42.57
C SER A 252 28.56 -41.04 -41.27
N GLN A 253 27.86 -41.42 -40.20
CA GLN A 253 28.27 -41.13 -38.82
C GLN A 253 29.60 -41.83 -38.45
N THR A 254 29.97 -42.90 -39.16
CA THR A 254 31.20 -43.70 -38.94
C THR A 254 32.45 -43.15 -39.63
N GLY A 255 32.36 -42.01 -40.32
CA GLY A 255 33.50 -41.36 -40.94
C GLY A 255 33.79 -41.74 -42.39
N GLN A 256 32.92 -42.51 -43.04
CA GLN A 256 33.04 -42.78 -44.47
C GLN A 256 32.31 -41.68 -45.25
N PHE A 257 32.97 -41.08 -46.23
CA PHE A 257 32.34 -40.10 -47.13
C PHE A 257 32.61 -40.40 -48.60
N GLN A 258 31.69 -39.94 -49.46
CA GLN A 258 31.74 -40.14 -50.90
C GLN A 258 31.22 -38.89 -51.61
N MET A 259 31.86 -38.52 -52.71
CA MET A 259 31.35 -37.53 -53.66
C MET A 259 30.65 -38.26 -54.82
N CYS A 260 29.38 -37.94 -55.07
CA CYS A 260 28.53 -38.58 -56.06
C CYS A 260 27.97 -37.55 -57.03
N ASP A 261 27.96 -37.88 -58.32
CA ASP A 261 27.23 -37.10 -59.33
C ASP A 261 25.87 -37.73 -59.62
N VAL A 262 24.80 -36.95 -59.42
CA VAL A 262 23.41 -37.40 -59.59
C VAL A 262 23.08 -37.65 -61.06
N SER A 263 23.67 -36.89 -61.99
CA SER A 263 23.44 -37.09 -63.44
C SER A 263 24.03 -38.41 -63.93
N SER A 264 25.21 -38.79 -63.46
CA SER A 264 25.88 -40.03 -63.87
C SER A 264 25.08 -41.30 -63.52
N LEU A 265 24.28 -41.27 -62.46
CA LEU A 265 23.42 -42.38 -62.03
C LEU A 265 22.14 -42.53 -62.86
N THR A 266 21.69 -41.46 -63.54
CA THR A 266 20.42 -41.47 -64.30
C THR A 266 20.57 -41.96 -65.75
N MET A 267 21.78 -41.98 -66.32
CA MET A 267 22.03 -42.38 -67.73
C MET A 267 22.51 -43.83 -67.94
N GLY A 268 22.52 -44.68 -66.91
CA GLY A 268 22.70 -46.14 -67.04
C GLY A 268 24.00 -46.63 -67.71
N SER A 269 25.01 -45.77 -67.89
CA SER A 269 26.21 -46.04 -68.68
C SER A 269 27.48 -45.69 -67.90
N PHE A 270 28.45 -46.62 -67.83
CA PHE A 270 29.82 -46.48 -67.27
C PHE A 270 30.00 -45.39 -66.19
N ALA A 271 29.42 -45.59 -65.01
CA ALA A 271 29.79 -44.79 -63.85
C ALA A 271 31.22 -45.15 -63.41
N PRO A 272 32.11 -44.17 -63.15
CA PRO A 272 33.41 -44.45 -62.53
C PRO A 272 33.21 -45.15 -61.17
N PRO A 273 34.14 -46.01 -60.73
CA PRO A 273 34.03 -46.67 -59.44
C PRO A 273 33.86 -45.64 -58.33
N ALA A 274 32.85 -45.84 -57.48
CA ALA A 274 32.60 -45.03 -56.30
C ALA A 274 33.85 -44.97 -55.42
N GLN A 275 34.52 -43.80 -55.36
CA GLN A 275 35.66 -43.59 -54.48
C GLN A 275 35.14 -43.26 -53.08
N PHE A 276 35.42 -44.15 -52.13
CA PHE A 276 35.11 -43.96 -50.73
C PHE A 276 36.33 -43.47 -49.98
N TYR A 277 36.16 -42.41 -49.20
CA TYR A 277 37.17 -41.89 -48.30
C TYR A 277 36.78 -42.22 -46.86
N GLN A 278 37.76 -42.55 -46.03
CA GLN A 278 37.56 -42.88 -44.61
C GLN A 278 38.35 -41.91 -43.74
N ILE A 279 37.67 -41.30 -42.77
CA ILE A 279 38.26 -40.40 -41.80
C ILE A 279 38.68 -41.21 -40.57
N GLN A 280 39.89 -40.95 -40.07
CA GLN A 280 40.43 -41.59 -38.86
C GLN A 280 39.93 -40.89 -37.60
N THR A 281 38.64 -41.01 -37.29
CA THR A 281 38.06 -40.42 -36.07
C THR A 281 38.15 -41.36 -34.87
N SER A 282 38.38 -40.82 -33.67
CA SER A 282 38.33 -41.59 -32.41
C SER A 282 36.89 -41.81 -31.91
N SER A 283 35.93 -41.05 -32.44
CA SER A 283 34.51 -41.07 -32.11
C SER A 283 33.66 -41.02 -33.39
N TYR A 284 32.37 -40.68 -33.27
CA TYR A 284 31.47 -40.49 -34.39
C TYR A 284 31.47 -39.04 -34.90
N ILE A 285 31.19 -38.86 -36.19
CA ILE A 285 31.03 -37.53 -36.80
C ILE A 285 29.70 -36.92 -36.39
N THR A 286 29.75 -35.66 -35.98
CA THR A 286 28.61 -34.88 -35.49
C THR A 286 28.19 -33.75 -36.44
N ALA A 287 29.13 -33.23 -37.23
CA ALA A 287 28.87 -32.14 -38.16
C ALA A 287 29.79 -32.21 -39.38
N MET A 288 29.30 -31.68 -40.50
CA MET A 288 30.06 -31.54 -41.75
C MET A 288 29.72 -30.21 -42.42
N ASP A 289 30.74 -29.55 -43.00
CA ASP A 289 30.51 -28.46 -43.94
C ASP A 289 31.54 -28.40 -45.07
N ILE A 290 31.14 -27.82 -46.20
CA ILE A 290 31.98 -27.58 -47.38
C ILE A 290 32.25 -26.08 -47.54
N SER A 291 33.47 -25.75 -47.91
CA SER A 291 33.90 -24.39 -48.21
C SER A 291 33.23 -23.84 -49.47
N SER A 292 33.14 -22.51 -49.60
CA SER A 292 32.45 -21.89 -50.75
C SER A 292 33.20 -22.07 -52.07
N SER A 293 34.54 -22.20 -52.01
CA SER A 293 35.39 -22.57 -53.16
C SER A 293 35.25 -24.05 -53.57
N ALA A 294 34.65 -24.87 -52.70
CA ALA A 294 34.59 -26.32 -52.78
C ALA A 294 35.95 -27.04 -52.72
N GLN A 295 37.02 -26.37 -52.31
CA GLN A 295 38.36 -26.95 -52.27
C GLN A 295 38.67 -27.65 -50.94
N THR A 296 37.95 -27.28 -49.86
CA THR A 296 38.11 -27.85 -48.53
C THR A 296 36.80 -28.34 -47.90
N LEU A 297 36.91 -29.38 -47.09
CA LEU A 297 35.87 -29.99 -46.27
C LEU A 297 36.29 -29.97 -44.81
N ALA A 298 35.32 -29.76 -43.92
CA ALA A 298 35.52 -29.84 -42.48
C ALA A 298 34.56 -30.84 -41.85
N PHE A 299 35.08 -31.69 -40.96
CA PHE A 299 34.33 -32.67 -40.19
C PHE A 299 34.58 -32.47 -38.70
N GLY A 300 33.52 -32.55 -37.89
CA GLY A 300 33.60 -32.45 -36.44
C GLY A 300 33.26 -33.78 -35.80
N ASP A 301 33.97 -34.15 -34.74
CA ASP A 301 33.71 -35.37 -33.99
C ASP A 301 33.15 -35.14 -32.57
N GLY A 302 32.69 -36.23 -31.97
CA GLY A 302 32.23 -36.28 -30.57
C GLY A 302 33.34 -36.15 -29.52
N ALA A 303 34.62 -36.28 -29.91
CA ALA A 303 35.79 -36.11 -29.05
C ALA A 303 36.32 -34.67 -29.03
N SER A 304 35.59 -33.71 -29.61
CA SER A 304 35.97 -32.29 -29.71
C SER A 304 37.11 -32.01 -30.70
N CYS A 305 37.29 -32.87 -31.70
CA CYS A 305 38.25 -32.70 -32.78
C CYS A 305 37.56 -32.23 -34.07
N VAL A 306 38.28 -31.44 -34.85
CA VAL A 306 37.89 -30.97 -36.18
C VAL A 306 38.94 -31.41 -37.19
N TYR A 307 38.52 -32.14 -38.22
CA TYR A 307 39.37 -32.66 -39.29
C TYR A 307 39.11 -31.87 -40.57
N GLN A 308 40.17 -31.43 -41.24
CA GLN A 308 40.10 -30.69 -42.49
C GLN A 308 40.71 -31.50 -43.63
N TYR A 309 39.92 -31.67 -44.70
CA TYR A 309 40.33 -32.32 -45.93
C TYR A 309 40.37 -31.30 -47.07
N ALA A 310 41.32 -31.44 -47.98
CA ALA A 310 41.42 -30.61 -49.18
C ALA A 310 41.67 -31.48 -50.41
N ASP A 311 41.24 -30.97 -51.57
CA ASP A 311 41.51 -31.60 -52.88
C ASP A 311 42.96 -31.35 -53.37
N ARG A 312 43.58 -30.26 -52.93
CA ARG A 312 44.93 -29.84 -53.36
C ARG A 312 45.70 -29.24 -52.18
N GLU A 313 47.03 -29.19 -52.27
CA GLU A 313 47.89 -28.61 -51.22
C GLU A 313 47.74 -27.07 -51.10
N ASP A 314 47.60 -26.35 -52.22
CA ASP A 314 47.27 -24.92 -52.23
C ASP A 314 45.76 -24.74 -52.41
N TYR A 315 45.08 -24.58 -51.27
CA TYR A 315 43.64 -24.42 -51.19
C TYR A 315 43.27 -23.08 -50.52
N GLY A 316 42.14 -22.52 -50.94
CA GLY A 316 41.49 -21.39 -50.28
C GLY A 316 40.07 -21.77 -49.88
N ALA A 317 39.57 -21.27 -48.75
CA ALA A 317 38.18 -21.54 -48.33
C ALA A 317 37.16 -20.77 -49.18
N ASN A 318 37.52 -19.58 -49.67
CA ASN A 318 36.65 -18.76 -50.50
C ASN A 318 37.36 -18.30 -51.79
N PRO A 319 36.62 -18.13 -52.89
CA PRO A 319 37.16 -17.52 -54.11
C PRO A 319 37.63 -16.07 -53.91
N TYR A 320 36.94 -15.33 -53.03
CA TYR A 320 37.27 -13.95 -52.66
C TYR A 320 37.13 -13.80 -51.14
N SER A 321 38.24 -13.50 -50.46
CA SER A 321 38.31 -13.35 -49.01
C SER A 321 38.64 -11.92 -48.61
N MET A 322 37.93 -11.38 -47.62
CA MET A 322 38.30 -10.12 -46.97
C MET A 322 39.42 -10.34 -45.94
N PRO A 323 40.35 -9.38 -45.76
CA PRO A 323 41.45 -9.52 -44.82
C PRO A 323 40.94 -9.51 -43.37
N LEU A 324 41.49 -10.39 -42.53
CA LEU A 324 41.17 -10.43 -41.10
C LEU A 324 41.91 -9.31 -40.35
N THR A 325 41.24 -8.66 -39.39
CA THR A 325 41.89 -7.71 -38.48
C THR A 325 42.49 -8.46 -37.29
N THR A 326 43.80 -8.44 -37.10
CA THR A 326 44.46 -8.97 -35.91
C THR A 326 44.43 -7.95 -34.76
N PRO A 327 44.45 -8.37 -33.49
CA PRO A 327 44.53 -7.42 -32.37
C PRO A 327 45.87 -6.67 -32.39
N ASP A 328 45.82 -5.36 -32.21
CA ASP A 328 47.03 -4.55 -32.00
C ASP A 328 47.58 -4.83 -30.59
N LEU A 329 48.76 -5.45 -30.52
CA LEU A 329 49.47 -5.65 -29.25
C LEU A 329 50.12 -4.33 -28.83
N VAL A 330 49.32 -3.43 -28.24
CA VAL A 330 49.87 -2.22 -27.61
C VAL A 330 50.48 -2.61 -26.28
N GLU A 331 51.79 -2.43 -26.13
CA GLU A 331 52.44 -2.60 -24.83
C GLU A 331 51.84 -1.58 -23.83
N PRO A 332 51.29 -2.04 -22.69
CA PRO A 332 50.74 -1.12 -21.72
C PRO A 332 51.86 -0.26 -21.12
N THR A 333 51.78 1.05 -21.30
CA THR A 333 52.63 2.01 -20.58
C THR A 333 52.43 1.82 -19.07
N ARG A 334 53.46 1.33 -18.38
CA ARG A 334 53.46 1.21 -16.92
C ARG A 334 53.61 2.60 -16.30
N VAL A 335 52.51 3.20 -15.89
CA VAL A 335 52.51 4.45 -15.13
C VAL A 335 52.50 4.09 -13.64
N ASN A 336 53.57 4.44 -12.91
CA ASN A 336 53.60 4.33 -11.46
C ASN A 336 52.85 5.53 -10.87
N MET A 337 51.63 5.30 -10.39
CA MET A 337 50.82 6.33 -9.73
C MET A 337 51.22 6.40 -8.24
N ALA A 338 52.06 7.36 -7.88
CA ALA A 338 52.31 7.72 -6.47
C ALA A 338 51.41 8.90 -6.07
N ASP A 339 51.21 9.15 -4.76
CA ASP A 339 50.43 10.30 -4.26
C ASP A 339 50.97 11.65 -4.77
N ASP A 340 52.27 11.70 -5.11
CA ASP A 340 52.95 12.88 -5.66
C ASP A 340 52.78 13.04 -7.19
N SER A 341 52.15 12.06 -7.86
CA SER A 341 52.01 12.03 -9.32
C SER A 341 50.68 12.65 -9.75
N PRO A 342 50.68 13.79 -10.46
CA PRO A 342 49.42 14.40 -10.90
C PRO A 342 48.73 13.52 -11.95
N LEU A 343 47.40 13.39 -11.82
CA LEU A 343 46.56 12.63 -12.78
C LEU A 343 46.67 13.14 -14.22
N SER A 344 47.11 14.38 -14.42
CA SER A 344 47.36 15.00 -15.73
C SER A 344 48.62 14.49 -16.44
N SER A 345 49.44 13.66 -15.78
CA SER A 345 50.65 13.05 -16.37
C SER A 345 50.34 12.11 -17.54
N VAL A 346 49.13 11.55 -17.59
CA VAL A 346 48.63 10.75 -18.71
C VAL A 346 47.66 11.60 -19.53
N GLY A 347 48.14 12.11 -20.66
CA GLY A 347 47.31 12.87 -21.60
C GLY A 347 46.28 11.99 -22.31
N MET A 348 45.08 12.51 -22.53
CA MET A 348 44.09 11.86 -23.40
C MET A 348 44.50 12.05 -24.87
N PRO A 349 44.27 11.06 -25.74
CA PRO A 349 44.41 11.25 -27.18
C PRO A 349 43.43 12.33 -27.66
N TYR A 350 43.74 12.94 -28.81
CA TYR A 350 42.85 13.91 -29.43
C TYR A 350 41.48 13.26 -29.73
N TYR A 351 40.40 13.91 -29.27
CA TYR A 351 39.03 13.41 -29.40
C TYR A 351 38.19 14.38 -30.24
N THR A 352 37.31 13.84 -31.08
CA THR A 352 36.37 14.61 -31.93
C THR A 352 34.92 14.51 -31.45
N GLU A 353 34.64 13.56 -30.57
CA GLU A 353 33.31 13.26 -30.04
C GLU A 353 33.25 13.57 -28.53
N PRO A 354 32.04 13.80 -27.97
CA PRO A 354 31.88 13.99 -26.53
C PRO A 354 32.36 12.75 -25.77
N LEU A 355 33.19 12.96 -24.74
CA LEU A 355 33.69 11.87 -23.91
C LEU A 355 32.60 11.27 -23.04
N LEU A 356 32.84 10.04 -22.56
CA LEU A 356 31.96 9.37 -21.59
C LEU A 356 31.82 10.15 -20.27
N SER A 357 32.79 11.00 -19.94
CA SER A 357 32.76 11.87 -18.75
C SER A 357 31.78 13.04 -18.85
N VAL A 358 31.13 13.25 -20.01
CA VAL A 358 30.10 14.28 -20.17
C VAL A 358 28.84 13.86 -19.42
N TRP A 359 28.56 14.54 -18.31
CA TRP A 359 27.33 14.36 -17.56
C TRP A 359 26.15 15.08 -18.24
N PRO A 360 24.98 14.44 -18.38
CA PRO A 360 23.80 15.09 -18.94
C PRO A 360 23.31 16.22 -18.01
N ALA A 361 23.05 17.41 -18.57
CA ALA A 361 22.73 18.63 -17.82
C ALA A 361 21.44 18.55 -16.97
N ASN A 362 20.58 17.60 -17.26
CA ASN A 362 19.32 17.29 -16.58
C ASN A 362 19.48 16.26 -15.45
N ALA A 363 20.70 15.82 -15.15
CA ALA A 363 20.99 14.96 -14.01
C ALA A 363 21.17 15.80 -12.73
N VAL A 364 20.07 16.04 -12.03
CA VAL A 364 20.08 16.63 -10.68
C VAL A 364 20.46 15.55 -9.67
N TYR A 365 21.50 15.81 -8.88
CA TYR A 365 21.94 14.95 -7.79
C TYR A 365 21.73 15.67 -6.47
N GLU A 366 21.05 15.01 -5.55
CA GLU A 366 20.82 15.51 -4.19
C GLU A 366 21.98 15.05 -3.31
N ILE A 367 22.58 15.98 -2.57
CA ILE A 367 23.73 15.74 -1.70
C ILE A 367 23.20 15.47 -0.28
N GLY A 368 23.59 14.34 0.31
CA GLY A 368 23.42 14.05 1.74
C GLY A 368 22.09 13.39 2.10
N HIS A 369 22.10 12.05 2.21
CA HIS A 369 21.04 11.29 2.89
C HIS A 369 21.65 10.61 4.13
N PRO A 370 20.97 10.61 5.30
CA PRO A 370 21.44 9.86 6.46
C PRO A 370 21.52 8.36 6.12
N ALA A 371 22.46 7.67 6.78
CA ALA A 371 22.67 6.25 6.59
C ALA A 371 21.38 5.45 6.88
N PRO A 372 21.04 4.45 6.05
CA PRO A 372 19.89 3.60 6.31
C PRO A 372 20.04 2.89 7.66
N GLN A 373 18.96 2.81 8.42
CA GLN A 373 18.92 2.04 9.66
C GLN A 373 19.04 0.54 9.34
N ILE A 374 19.78 -0.18 10.17
CA ILE A 374 19.97 -1.64 10.03
C ILE A 374 18.64 -2.32 10.36
N GLU A 375 18.19 -3.25 9.50
CA GLU A 375 16.95 -3.99 9.72
C GLU A 375 16.95 -4.73 11.07
N ASP A 376 15.84 -4.68 11.81
CA ASP A 376 15.71 -5.30 13.14
C ASP A 376 15.96 -6.82 13.16
N GLU A 377 15.74 -7.50 12.03
CA GLU A 377 16.04 -8.93 11.88
C GLU A 377 17.54 -9.21 11.85
N VAL A 378 18.34 -8.27 11.32
CA VAL A 378 19.81 -8.35 11.32
C VAL A 378 20.35 -8.03 12.71
N LEU A 379 19.78 -7.02 13.39
CA LEU A 379 20.12 -6.67 14.78
C LEU A 379 19.82 -7.83 15.74
N ARG A 380 18.68 -8.51 15.57
CA ARG A 380 18.31 -9.69 16.38
C ARG A 380 19.25 -10.88 16.21
N ASN A 381 19.87 -11.04 15.03
CA ASN A 381 20.79 -12.13 14.72
C ASN A 381 22.27 -11.74 14.84
N MET A 382 22.56 -10.53 15.35
CA MET A 382 23.92 -9.99 15.43
C MET A 382 24.70 -10.65 16.57
N LYS A 383 25.84 -11.25 16.23
CA LYS A 383 26.85 -11.74 17.18
C LYS A 383 28.01 -10.75 17.26
N THR A 384 28.27 -10.22 18.43
CA THR A 384 29.41 -9.32 18.67
C THR A 384 30.67 -10.14 18.95
N ILE A 385 31.74 -9.89 18.20
CA ILE A 385 33.10 -10.37 18.50
C ILE A 385 34.02 -9.15 18.38
N ASP A 386 34.80 -8.86 19.43
CA ASP A 386 35.77 -7.77 19.47
C ASP A 386 35.21 -6.41 18.98
N PHE A 387 34.10 -5.98 19.59
CA PHE A 387 33.45 -4.69 19.31
C PHE A 387 32.81 -4.56 17.89
N VAL A 388 32.93 -5.58 17.04
CA VAL A 388 32.30 -5.63 15.72
C VAL A 388 31.12 -6.61 15.73
N GLY A 389 29.96 -6.16 15.27
CA GLY A 389 28.77 -6.98 15.11
C GLY A 389 28.76 -7.74 13.79
N TYR A 390 28.66 -9.06 13.85
CA TYR A 390 28.52 -9.94 12.70
C TYR A 390 27.09 -10.48 12.63
N ALA A 391 26.40 -10.26 11.52
CA ALA A 391 25.08 -10.83 11.25
C ALA A 391 25.04 -11.40 9.83
N PRO A 392 24.36 -12.55 9.60
CA PRO A 392 24.14 -13.07 8.26
C PRO A 392 23.25 -12.10 7.45
N ASN A 393 23.69 -11.72 6.25
CA ASN A 393 22.93 -10.82 5.37
C ASN A 393 21.67 -11.55 4.83
N PRO A 394 20.45 -10.99 5.02
CA PRO A 394 19.21 -11.62 4.56
C PRO A 394 19.09 -11.69 3.02
N GLY A 395 19.92 -10.98 2.26
CA GLY A 395 19.99 -11.11 0.80
C GLY A 395 18.84 -10.44 0.04
N ASN A 396 17.96 -9.72 0.73
CA ASN A 396 16.81 -9.02 0.13
C ASN A 396 17.22 -7.76 -0.66
N ALA A 397 18.35 -7.14 -0.31
CA ALA A 397 18.91 -5.98 -1.01
C ALA A 397 20.38 -6.22 -1.39
N LEU A 398 20.80 -5.66 -2.53
CA LEU A 398 22.21 -5.62 -2.89
C LEU A 398 22.96 -4.70 -1.92
N ARG A 399 24.19 -5.06 -1.57
CA ARG A 399 25.04 -4.30 -0.65
C ARG A 399 25.15 -2.84 -1.13
N ASN A 400 24.87 -1.88 -0.23
CA ASN A 400 24.93 -0.42 -0.47
C ASN A 400 23.90 0.14 -1.47
N GLN A 401 22.75 -0.52 -1.69
CA GLN A 401 21.64 0.07 -2.46
C GLN A 401 20.58 0.68 -1.54
N VAL A 402 20.18 1.93 -1.84
CA VAL A 402 19.06 2.62 -1.18
C VAL A 402 17.97 2.94 -2.21
N PRO A 403 16.70 2.54 -1.99
CA PRO A 403 15.60 2.90 -2.87
C PRO A 403 15.32 4.41 -2.78
N ARG A 404 15.45 5.10 -3.92
CA ARG A 404 15.29 6.56 -4.05
C ARG A 404 13.81 6.95 -3.97
N ARG A 405 13.42 7.86 -3.07
CA ARG A 405 12.10 8.51 -3.07
C ARG A 405 12.28 10.02 -3.26
N LYS A 406 11.69 10.59 -4.31
CA LYS A 406 11.72 12.03 -4.58
C LYS A 406 10.85 12.76 -3.55
N LYS A 407 11.41 13.75 -2.84
CA LYS A 407 10.62 14.74 -2.09
C LYS A 407 10.35 15.94 -3.03
N HIS A 408 9.11 16.13 -3.42
CA HIS A 408 8.59 17.37 -4.00
C HIS A 408 8.03 18.24 -2.87
N MET A 409 8.79 19.21 -2.36
CA MET A 409 8.27 20.21 -1.41
C MET A 409 7.12 21.02 -2.03
N HIS A 410 5.88 20.57 -1.81
CA HIS A 410 4.69 21.36 -2.07
C HIS A 410 4.45 22.29 -0.88
N ARG A 411 4.42 23.60 -1.14
CA ARG A 411 3.88 24.58 -0.20
C ARG A 411 2.43 24.18 0.10
N LYS A 412 2.14 23.74 1.31
CA LYS A 412 0.76 23.44 1.75
C LYS A 412 -0.05 24.73 1.70
N ASP A 413 -1.06 24.79 0.82
CA ASP A 413 -2.10 25.83 0.83
C ASP A 413 -3.01 25.59 2.04
N VAL A 414 -2.59 26.07 3.21
CA VAL A 414 -3.40 26.01 4.45
C VAL A 414 -4.24 27.29 4.56
N PRO A 415 -5.54 27.20 4.89
CA PRO A 415 -6.35 28.39 5.19
C PRO A 415 -5.79 29.15 6.40
N LYS A 416 -5.73 30.48 6.29
CA LYS A 416 -5.27 31.39 7.35
C LYS A 416 -6.24 31.42 8.53
N PHE A 417 -5.76 31.69 9.74
CA PHE A 417 -6.58 31.82 10.95
C PHE A 417 -7.59 32.98 10.87
N ARG A 418 -8.71 32.93 11.63
CA ARG A 418 -9.71 34.03 11.64
C ARG A 418 -9.07 35.35 12.04
N SER A 419 -8.26 35.32 13.10
CA SER A 419 -7.48 36.47 13.57
C SER A 419 -6.49 37.03 12.53
N GLU A 420 -5.90 36.19 11.68
CA GLU A 420 -5.00 36.62 10.60
C GLU A 420 -5.76 37.23 9.41
N GLN A 421 -6.88 36.61 9.02
CA GLN A 421 -7.75 37.12 7.95
C GLN A 421 -8.38 38.47 8.33
N GLU A 422 -8.79 38.62 9.58
CA GLU A 422 -9.41 39.84 10.12
C GLU A 422 -8.36 40.96 10.31
N ARG A 423 -7.14 40.64 10.74
CA ARG A 423 -6.01 41.59 10.78
C ARG A 423 -5.62 42.11 9.39
N GLU A 424 -5.66 41.26 8.37
CA GLU A 424 -5.36 41.65 6.99
C GLU A 424 -6.49 42.52 6.39
N LEU A 425 -7.75 42.27 6.77
CA LEU A 425 -8.89 43.14 6.47
C LEU A 425 -8.77 44.52 7.13
N LEU A 426 -8.32 44.58 8.38
CA LEU A 426 -8.09 45.84 9.10
C LEU A 426 -6.90 46.62 8.51
N LEU A 427 -5.82 45.95 8.13
CA LEU A 427 -4.68 46.56 7.44
C LEU A 427 -5.05 47.10 6.05
N ALA A 428 -5.92 46.40 5.31
CA ALA A 428 -6.43 46.84 4.02
C ALA A 428 -7.33 48.09 4.10
N GLY A 429 -7.86 48.43 5.29
CA GLY A 429 -8.67 49.62 5.53
C GLY A 429 -7.88 50.93 5.70
N THR A 430 -6.54 50.91 5.57
CA THR A 430 -5.66 52.05 5.90
C THR A 430 -4.82 52.53 4.71
N VAL A 431 -5.40 52.61 3.51
CA VAL A 431 -4.78 53.27 2.34
C VAL A 431 -5.74 54.35 1.83
N LEU A 432 -5.17 55.55 1.66
CA LEU A 432 -5.79 56.84 1.46
C LEU A 432 -6.70 56.92 0.22
N LEU A 433 -7.76 57.72 0.38
CA LEU A 433 -8.62 58.24 -0.67
C LEU A 433 -7.82 59.14 -1.61
N ASP A 434 -7.98 58.96 -2.92
CA ASP A 434 -7.78 60.01 -3.92
C ASP A 434 -8.86 59.87 -5.02
N GLU A 435 -9.19 61.02 -5.60
CA GLU A 435 -10.39 61.37 -6.36
C GLU A 435 -10.44 60.79 -7.78
N ASP A 436 -11.67 60.62 -8.28
CA ASP A 436 -12.10 60.21 -9.63
C ASP A 436 -12.35 58.70 -9.89
N ASP A 437 -13.62 58.34 -9.68
CA ASP A 437 -14.46 57.27 -10.25
C ASP A 437 -13.80 56.10 -10.99
N GLU A 438 -13.54 55.02 -10.24
CA GLU A 438 -13.85 53.59 -10.49
C GLU A 438 -12.75 52.69 -9.89
N PRO A 439 -12.97 52.07 -8.71
CA PRO A 439 -12.08 51.02 -8.25
C PRO A 439 -12.32 49.76 -9.09
N GLN A 440 -11.46 49.51 -10.08
CA GLN A 440 -11.16 48.14 -10.53
C GLN A 440 -10.47 47.40 -9.38
N HIS A 441 -11.25 47.04 -8.36
CA HIS A 441 -10.85 46.05 -7.39
C HIS A 441 -10.86 44.70 -8.10
N SER A 442 -9.66 44.16 -8.30
CA SER A 442 -9.42 42.75 -8.57
C SER A 442 -9.93 41.91 -7.40
N GLY A 443 -11.24 41.74 -7.30
CA GLY A 443 -11.97 40.95 -6.33
C GLY A 443 -11.86 39.44 -6.58
N ARG A 444 -10.71 38.95 -7.05
CA ARG A 444 -10.37 37.53 -6.99
C ARG A 444 -9.49 37.29 -5.76
N ARG A 445 -10.12 37.36 -4.59
CA ARG A 445 -9.59 36.70 -3.40
C ARG A 445 -9.78 35.19 -3.59
N SER A 446 -8.74 34.45 -3.27
CA SER A 446 -8.52 33.03 -3.53
C SER A 446 -9.62 32.11 -3.00
N SER A 447 -10.72 31.95 -3.74
CA SER A 447 -11.70 30.89 -3.55
C SER A 447 -11.31 29.65 -4.38
N SER A 448 -10.19 29.00 -4.06
CA SER A 448 -9.74 27.80 -4.78
C SER A 448 -10.12 26.49 -4.10
N THR A 449 -11.43 26.29 -3.90
CA THR A 449 -12.04 24.95 -3.75
C THR A 449 -13.43 24.87 -4.42
N GLY A 450 -13.71 25.79 -5.33
CA GLY A 450 -14.98 25.86 -6.07
C GLY A 450 -14.91 25.51 -7.56
N ASP A 451 -13.76 25.65 -8.23
CA ASP A 451 -13.70 25.47 -9.69
C ASP A 451 -12.80 24.34 -10.18
N LEU A 452 -13.47 23.47 -10.94
CA LEU A 452 -13.01 22.39 -11.81
C LEU A 452 -11.74 22.73 -12.62
N ARG A 453 -10.76 21.81 -12.60
CA ARG A 453 -10.02 21.24 -13.76
C ARG A 453 -8.58 20.84 -13.42
N VAL A 454 -8.41 19.85 -12.55
CA VAL A 454 -7.40 18.78 -12.76
C VAL A 454 -8.03 17.47 -12.27
N VAL A 455 -9.10 17.04 -12.93
CA VAL A 455 -9.50 15.62 -12.82
C VAL A 455 -8.55 14.90 -13.75
N ASP A 456 -7.47 14.35 -13.20
CA ASP A 456 -6.62 13.42 -13.92
C ASP A 456 -7.52 12.27 -14.43
N PRO A 457 -7.74 12.11 -15.75
CA PRO A 457 -8.68 11.14 -16.30
C PRO A 457 -8.36 9.69 -15.93
N MET A 458 -7.13 9.43 -15.47
CA MET A 458 -6.64 8.12 -15.08
C MET A 458 -6.75 7.83 -13.57
N GLY A 459 -7.02 8.83 -12.71
CA GLY A 459 -7.11 8.65 -11.25
C GLY A 459 -5.78 8.22 -10.61
N LEU A 460 -4.63 8.58 -11.20
CA LEU A 460 -3.32 8.23 -10.68
C LEU A 460 -2.91 9.13 -9.51
N MET A 461 -3.34 10.40 -9.54
CA MET A 461 -3.04 11.39 -8.50
C MET A 461 -4.15 11.49 -7.45
N MET A 462 -3.77 11.69 -6.18
CA MET A 462 -4.69 11.75 -5.04
C MET A 462 -5.46 13.10 -5.00
N PRO A 463 -6.79 13.11 -4.88
CA PRO A 463 -7.56 14.35 -4.73
C PRO A 463 -7.29 15.09 -3.41
N LYS A 464 -7.45 16.43 -3.41
CA LYS A 464 -7.21 17.29 -2.23
C LYS A 464 -7.99 16.87 -0.98
N HIS A 465 -9.23 16.42 -1.14
CA HIS A 465 -10.10 16.00 -0.03
C HIS A 465 -9.71 14.67 0.64
N TYR A 466 -8.72 13.94 0.10
CA TYR A 466 -8.11 12.77 0.76
C TYR A 466 -6.73 13.07 1.36
N HIS A 467 -6.25 14.30 1.29
CA HIS A 467 -5.00 14.65 1.97
C HIS A 467 -5.24 14.72 3.48
N ARG A 468 -4.17 14.50 4.26
CA ARG A 468 -4.25 14.58 5.72
C ARG A 468 -4.68 15.99 6.15
N VAL A 469 -5.76 16.07 6.92
CA VAL A 469 -6.26 17.34 7.44
C VAL A 469 -5.82 17.49 8.89
N GLU A 470 -5.12 18.58 9.19
CA GLU A 470 -4.64 18.90 10.53
C GLU A 470 -5.27 20.21 10.98
N ILE A 471 -5.74 20.25 12.24
CA ILE A 471 -6.16 21.50 12.88
C ILE A 471 -4.87 22.24 13.24
N GLN A 472 -4.71 23.49 12.80
CA GLN A 472 -3.61 24.30 13.30
C GLN A 472 -4.08 25.06 14.54
N TYR A 473 -3.21 25.19 15.53
CA TYR A 473 -3.53 25.87 16.77
C TYR A 473 -2.98 27.30 16.76
N SER A 474 -3.84 28.26 17.06
CA SER A 474 -3.43 29.63 17.34
C SER A 474 -3.18 29.82 18.84
N LYS A 475 -2.64 30.98 19.24
CA LYS A 475 -2.50 31.38 20.65
C LYS A 475 -3.86 31.36 21.40
N PHE A 476 -4.97 31.50 20.69
CA PHE A 476 -6.33 31.48 21.23
C PHE A 476 -6.98 30.09 21.22
N GLY A 477 -6.23 29.04 20.85
CA GLY A 477 -6.71 27.66 20.82
C GLY A 477 -7.44 27.29 19.53
N VAL A 478 -8.30 26.28 19.62
CA VAL A 478 -9.06 25.71 18.48
C VAL A 478 -10.22 26.61 18.04
N ASP A 479 -10.70 27.48 18.93
CA ASP A 479 -11.85 28.37 18.67
C ASP A 479 -11.56 29.43 17.60
N ASP A 480 -10.28 29.71 17.33
CA ASP A 480 -9.79 30.61 16.28
C ASP A 480 -9.56 29.89 14.94
N PHE A 481 -9.66 28.56 14.92
CA PHE A 481 -9.65 27.75 13.70
C PHE A 481 -11.07 27.70 13.11
N ASP A 482 -11.20 28.15 11.86
CA ASP A 482 -12.51 28.24 11.21
C ASP A 482 -12.98 26.87 10.69
N PHE A 483 -13.80 26.19 11.48
CA PHE A 483 -14.52 25.00 11.04
C PHE A 483 -15.80 25.34 10.24
N GLY A 484 -16.23 26.61 10.26
CA GLY A 484 -17.38 27.13 9.54
C GLY A 484 -18.73 26.56 9.98
N TYR A 485 -19.36 27.19 10.98
CA TYR A 485 -20.78 26.98 11.29
C TYR A 485 -21.55 28.31 11.19
N ALA A 486 -22.57 28.32 10.34
CA ALA A 486 -23.58 29.38 10.25
C ALA A 486 -24.80 28.96 11.06
N PHE A 487 -25.28 29.83 11.96
CA PHE A 487 -26.56 29.65 12.62
C PHE A 487 -27.69 29.73 11.57
N HIS A 488 -28.39 28.62 11.31
CA HIS A 488 -29.69 28.66 10.66
C HIS A 488 -30.75 28.96 11.73
N CYS A 489 -31.28 30.17 11.75
CA CYS A 489 -32.41 30.53 12.58
C CYS A 489 -33.68 29.88 11.97
N PRO A 490 -34.44 29.04 12.69
CA PRO A 490 -35.70 28.51 12.18
C PRO A 490 -36.72 29.65 12.09
N SER A 491 -37.33 29.79 10.93
CA SER A 491 -38.46 30.68 10.71
C SER A 491 -39.67 30.23 11.54
N SER A 492 -39.79 30.72 12.78
CA SER A 492 -41.05 30.74 13.52
C SER A 492 -41.63 32.14 13.49
N SER A 493 -42.81 32.24 12.89
CA SER A 493 -43.65 33.43 12.84
C SER A 493 -43.97 33.95 14.24
N HIS A 494 -43.95 35.28 14.38
CA HIS A 494 -44.27 36.13 15.55
C HIS A 494 -43.05 36.55 16.39
N PHE A 495 -42.34 37.60 15.95
CA PHE A 495 -42.07 38.81 16.74
C PHE A 495 -41.34 39.82 15.83
N HIS A 496 -42.05 40.87 15.42
CA HIS A 496 -41.50 42.01 14.68
C HIS A 496 -41.06 43.09 15.68
N VAL A 497 -39.82 43.61 15.55
CA VAL A 497 -39.47 45.05 15.45
C VAL A 497 -37.94 45.25 15.65
N VAL A 498 -37.27 45.51 14.53
CA VAL A 498 -36.16 46.46 14.28
C VAL A 498 -34.84 46.28 15.06
N LEU A 499 -33.87 45.64 14.38
CA LEU A 499 -32.48 46.09 14.24
C LEU A 499 -31.87 45.42 13.00
N THR A 500 -32.18 45.98 11.83
CA THR A 500 -31.54 45.65 10.55
C THR A 500 -30.15 46.28 10.49
N VAL A 501 -29.12 45.50 10.82
CA VAL A 501 -27.77 45.66 10.26
C VAL A 501 -27.42 44.35 9.60
N SER A 502 -27.54 44.33 8.28
CA SER A 502 -27.15 43.26 7.38
C SER A 502 -25.64 43.02 7.47
N CYS A 503 -25.23 42.07 8.31
CA CYS A 503 -23.85 41.57 8.36
C CYS A 503 -23.74 40.27 7.56
N HIS A 504 -22.99 40.33 6.45
CA HIS A 504 -22.25 39.22 5.80
C HIS A 504 -22.63 37.78 6.20
N GLU A 505 -23.59 37.17 5.50
CA GLU A 505 -24.06 35.79 5.75
C GLU A 505 -23.49 34.71 4.78
N THR A 506 -22.40 34.98 4.04
CA THR A 506 -21.98 34.10 2.91
C THR A 506 -20.49 33.73 2.80
N LEU A 507 -19.72 33.77 3.89
CA LEU A 507 -18.43 33.06 3.95
C LEU A 507 -18.43 32.17 5.20
N PHE A 508 -17.59 31.14 5.25
CA PHE A 508 -17.34 30.27 6.43
C PHE A 508 -18.13 28.94 6.49
N SER A 509 -17.95 28.09 5.47
CA SER A 509 -18.06 26.62 5.60
C SER A 509 -17.10 25.96 4.59
N TYR A 510 -15.82 25.85 4.98
CA TYR A 510 -14.75 25.36 4.11
C TYR A 510 -14.59 23.83 4.16
N TYR A 511 -14.74 23.21 5.34
CA TYR A 511 -14.48 21.78 5.55
C TYR A 511 -15.74 20.89 5.64
N ASN A 512 -16.84 21.39 6.21
CA ASN A 512 -18.08 20.62 6.32
C ASN A 512 -19.31 21.47 5.99
N GLN A 513 -19.98 21.14 4.88
CA GLN A 513 -21.21 21.78 4.43
C GLN A 513 -22.45 20.90 4.69
N THR A 514 -22.26 19.75 5.36
CA THR A 514 -23.29 18.73 5.57
C THR A 514 -23.83 18.79 6.99
N LYS A 515 -25.02 18.22 7.21
CA LYS A 515 -25.60 18.09 8.56
C LYS A 515 -24.92 17.07 9.49
N PHE A 516 -23.90 16.35 9.01
CA PHE A 516 -23.25 15.27 9.77
C PHE A 516 -22.00 15.79 10.48
N GLY A 517 -21.86 15.51 11.78
CA GLY A 517 -20.70 15.92 12.55
C GLY A 517 -19.42 15.14 12.19
N GLY A 518 -18.32 15.87 12.05
CA GLY A 518 -16.98 15.31 11.88
C GLY A 518 -16.30 14.99 13.23
N LEU A 519 -15.19 14.26 13.21
CA LEU A 519 -14.37 13.99 14.41
C LEU A 519 -13.02 14.70 14.35
N GLU A 520 -12.56 15.26 15.46
CA GLU A 520 -11.27 15.95 15.52
C GLU A 520 -10.04 15.00 15.56
N THR A 521 -8.87 15.48 15.13
CA THR A 521 -7.66 14.66 14.87
C THR A 521 -6.58 14.68 15.94
N HIS A 522 -6.54 15.70 16.80
CA HIS A 522 -5.48 15.87 17.81
C HIS A 522 -5.77 15.16 19.12
N ILE A 523 -6.13 13.90 19.00
CA ILE A 523 -6.39 13.01 20.13
C ILE A 523 -5.52 11.77 19.91
N ARG A 524 -4.93 11.22 20.98
CA ARG A 524 -4.19 9.97 20.88
C ARG A 524 -5.09 8.87 20.32
N ASN A 525 -4.56 8.04 19.42
CA ASN A 525 -5.31 6.98 18.72
C ASN A 525 -6.47 7.50 17.83
N SER A 526 -6.34 8.70 17.24
CA SER A 526 -7.36 9.27 16.33
C SER A 526 -7.62 8.43 15.08
N TYR A 527 -6.73 7.50 14.72
CA TYR A 527 -6.97 6.54 13.63
C TYR A 527 -8.30 5.75 13.81
N CYS A 528 -8.78 5.59 15.05
CA CYS A 528 -10.05 4.95 15.38
C CYS A 528 -11.29 5.72 14.85
N ASN A 529 -11.17 7.03 14.60
CA ASN A 529 -12.28 7.90 14.17
C ASN A 529 -13.02 7.36 12.94
N SER A 530 -12.27 6.82 11.96
CA SER A 530 -12.85 6.23 10.74
C SER A 530 -13.79 5.05 11.06
N LEU A 531 -13.47 4.22 12.05
CA LEU A 531 -14.33 3.11 12.45
C LEU A 531 -15.50 3.60 13.30
N LEU A 532 -15.29 4.56 14.20
CA LEU A 532 -16.36 5.14 15.02
C LEU A 532 -17.46 5.77 14.16
N GLN A 533 -17.06 6.51 13.11
CA GLN A 533 -17.99 7.04 12.11
C GLN A 533 -18.73 5.91 11.37
N LEU A 534 -18.02 4.86 10.95
CA LEU A 534 -18.65 3.70 10.32
C LEU A 534 -19.69 3.02 11.23
N LEU A 535 -19.36 2.77 12.50
CA LEU A 535 -20.25 2.13 13.46
C LEU A 535 -21.48 3.01 13.77
N TYR A 536 -21.34 4.34 13.78
CA TYR A 536 -22.44 5.27 14.00
C TYR A 536 -23.55 5.11 12.95
N PHE A 537 -23.20 4.92 11.67
CA PHE A 537 -24.20 4.76 10.59
C PHE A 537 -24.84 3.37 10.54
N ILE A 538 -24.47 2.44 11.44
CA ILE A 538 -25.19 1.18 11.65
C ILE A 538 -26.37 1.44 12.58
N VAL A 539 -27.56 1.68 12.01
CA VAL A 539 -28.78 2.06 12.77
C VAL A 539 -29.10 1.08 13.92
N PRO A 540 -29.08 -0.26 13.74
CA PRO A 540 -29.32 -1.19 14.85
C PRO A 540 -28.30 -1.05 15.99
N LEU A 541 -27.01 -0.90 15.68
CA LEU A 541 -25.96 -0.73 16.67
C LEU A 541 -26.12 0.59 17.43
N ARG A 542 -26.46 1.67 16.71
CA ARG A 542 -26.74 2.98 17.31
C ARG A 542 -27.86 2.88 18.34
N ARG A 543 -28.96 2.18 18.03
CA ARG A 543 -30.07 1.98 18.98
C ARG A 543 -29.68 1.12 20.18
N ILE A 544 -28.89 0.05 19.97
CA ILE A 544 -28.40 -0.79 21.07
C ILE A 544 -27.53 0.00 22.03
N ALA A 545 -26.59 0.80 21.51
CA ALA A 545 -25.71 1.63 22.34
C ALA A 545 -26.51 2.69 23.13
N LYS A 546 -27.52 3.32 22.49
CA LYS A 546 -28.43 4.28 23.17
C LYS A 546 -29.24 3.62 24.29
N SER A 547 -29.79 2.43 24.04
CA SER A 547 -30.52 1.67 25.07
C SER A 547 -29.61 1.29 26.23
N HIS A 548 -28.35 0.92 25.97
CA HIS A 548 -27.39 0.59 27.02
C HIS A 548 -27.05 1.78 27.94
N ILE A 549 -26.97 3.01 27.41
CA ILE A 549 -26.82 4.22 28.25
C ILE A 549 -28.02 4.40 29.18
N GLY A 550 -29.23 4.10 28.69
CA GLY A 550 -30.47 4.15 29.46
C GLY A 550 -30.47 3.20 30.65
N THR A 551 -29.77 2.07 30.55
CA THR A 551 -29.62 1.10 31.64
C THR A 551 -28.50 1.46 32.63
N ASN A 552 -28.57 0.95 33.86
CA ASN A 552 -27.51 1.12 34.87
C ASN A 552 -26.35 0.14 34.66
N CYS A 553 -25.33 0.56 33.92
CA CYS A 553 -24.14 -0.25 33.66
C CYS A 553 -23.04 0.00 34.71
N ILE A 554 -22.74 -1.03 35.52
CA ILE A 554 -21.79 -1.02 36.65
C ILE A 554 -20.32 -0.93 36.19
N LYS A 555 -20.00 -1.35 34.97
CA LYS A 555 -18.61 -1.29 34.44
C LYS A 555 -18.17 0.16 34.26
N GLU A 556 -17.10 0.57 34.93
CA GLU A 556 -16.57 1.95 34.88
C GLU A 556 -16.08 2.33 33.47
N ASN A 557 -15.15 1.57 32.89
CA ASN A 557 -14.60 1.81 31.54
C ASN A 557 -15.35 1.00 30.46
N CYS A 558 -16.68 1.10 30.43
CA CYS A 558 -17.51 0.40 29.45
C CYS A 558 -17.47 1.10 28.08
N LEU A 559 -16.84 0.50 27.08
CA LEU A 559 -16.74 1.08 25.74
C LEU A 559 -18.11 1.23 25.05
N LEU A 560 -19.06 0.34 25.32
CA LEU A 560 -20.42 0.43 24.78
C LEU A 560 -21.17 1.67 25.32
N CYS A 561 -20.94 2.07 26.58
CA CYS A 561 -21.50 3.31 27.13
C CYS A 561 -20.86 4.54 26.49
N GLU A 562 -19.53 4.58 26.40
CA GLU A 562 -18.80 5.69 25.78
C GLU A 562 -19.14 5.86 24.29
N LEU A 563 -19.30 4.74 23.58
CA LEU A 563 -19.77 4.73 22.20
C LEU A 563 -21.20 5.28 22.08
N GLY A 564 -22.06 4.91 23.03
CA GLY A 564 -23.41 5.45 23.12
C GLY A 564 -23.41 6.97 23.33
N PHE A 565 -22.58 7.49 24.24
CA PHE A 565 -22.46 8.93 24.49
C PHE A 565 -21.98 9.66 23.24
N LEU A 566 -20.98 9.11 22.55
CA LEU A 566 -20.47 9.65 21.29
C LEU A 566 -21.53 9.64 20.19
N PHE A 567 -22.28 8.55 20.02
CA PHE A 567 -23.34 8.47 19.00
C PHE A 567 -24.45 9.48 19.26
N ARG A 568 -24.80 9.68 20.53
CA ARG A 568 -25.79 10.67 20.90
C ARG A 568 -25.28 12.09 20.64
N MET A 569 -24.01 12.37 20.92
CA MET A 569 -23.34 13.63 20.57
C MET A 569 -23.32 13.89 19.05
N LEU A 570 -23.03 12.86 18.25
CA LEU A 570 -23.04 12.95 16.78
C LEU A 570 -24.46 13.20 16.23
N GLU A 571 -25.51 12.66 16.85
CA GLU A 571 -26.91 12.99 16.50
C GLU A 571 -27.22 14.47 16.78
N ASP A 572 -26.77 14.98 17.93
CA ASP A 572 -27.04 16.35 18.38
C ASP A 572 -26.21 17.40 17.60
N SER A 573 -25.10 16.98 16.99
CA SER A 573 -24.11 17.83 16.31
C SER A 573 -24.64 18.72 15.18
N LYS A 574 -25.62 18.24 14.40
CA LYS A 574 -26.17 18.93 13.22
C LYS A 574 -25.10 19.51 12.25
N GLY A 575 -23.88 18.95 12.22
CA GLY A 575 -22.77 19.40 11.39
C GLY A 575 -21.59 20.03 12.16
N GLN A 576 -21.75 20.26 13.47
CA GLN A 576 -20.66 20.66 14.36
C GLN A 576 -19.67 19.50 14.56
N ASN A 577 -18.40 19.83 14.77
CA ASN A 577 -17.37 18.83 15.01
C ASN A 577 -17.45 18.31 16.45
N CYS A 578 -17.24 17.01 16.62
CA CYS A 578 -17.27 16.32 17.90
C CYS A 578 -15.89 15.74 18.24
N GLN A 579 -15.66 15.47 19.53
CA GLN A 579 -14.46 14.79 19.99
C GLN A 579 -14.78 13.39 20.50
N ALA A 580 -13.92 12.43 20.19
CA ALA A 580 -14.00 11.07 20.73
C ALA A 580 -13.09 10.88 21.96
N THR A 581 -12.71 11.97 22.66
CA THR A 581 -11.72 11.97 23.75
C THR A 581 -12.08 11.02 24.89
N ASN A 582 -13.34 11.00 25.35
CA ASN A 582 -13.76 10.13 26.46
C ASN A 582 -13.66 8.63 26.07
N PHE A 583 -14.13 8.28 24.87
CA PHE A 583 -14.02 6.92 24.34
C PHE A 583 -12.55 6.49 24.16
N LEU A 584 -11.71 7.34 23.58
CA LEU A 584 -10.30 7.02 23.31
C LEU A 584 -9.47 6.94 24.60
N ARG A 585 -9.81 7.72 25.63
CA ARG A 585 -9.24 7.58 26.98
C ARG A 585 -9.64 6.25 27.60
N ALA A 586 -10.94 5.92 27.64
CA ALA A 586 -11.42 4.64 28.14
C ALA A 586 -10.74 3.46 27.43
N PHE A 587 -10.61 3.52 26.09
CA PHE A 587 -9.88 2.54 25.30
C PHE A 587 -8.40 2.41 25.68
N SER A 588 -7.72 3.53 25.93
CA SER A 588 -6.30 3.56 26.31
C SER A 588 -6.02 2.93 27.68
N THR A 589 -7.02 2.87 28.56
CA THR A 589 -6.90 2.20 29.87
C THR A 589 -6.96 0.68 29.83
N ILE A 590 -7.36 0.07 28.71
CA ILE A 590 -7.60 -1.37 28.62
C ILE A 590 -6.27 -2.12 28.35
N PRO A 591 -5.81 -3.01 29.27
CA PRO A 591 -4.53 -3.69 29.12
C PRO A 591 -4.53 -4.72 27.98
N GLN A 592 -5.68 -5.34 27.66
CA GLN A 592 -5.80 -6.26 26.53
C GLN A 592 -5.52 -5.57 25.19
N ALA A 593 -5.89 -4.29 25.05
CA ALA A 593 -5.62 -3.51 23.84
C ALA A 593 -4.12 -3.23 23.66
N ALA A 594 -3.41 -2.97 24.76
CA ALA A 594 -1.95 -2.82 24.78
C ALA A 594 -1.25 -4.11 24.32
N ALA A 595 -1.70 -5.27 24.83
CA ALA A 595 -1.14 -6.59 24.49
C ALA A 595 -1.34 -6.96 23.00
N LEU A 596 -2.39 -6.44 22.37
CA LEU A 596 -2.67 -6.61 20.94
C LEU A 596 -1.97 -5.56 20.05
N SER A 597 -1.15 -4.68 20.63
CA SER A 597 -0.44 -3.58 19.95
C SER A 597 -1.39 -2.70 19.13
N LEU A 598 -2.53 -2.33 19.73
CA LEU A 598 -3.54 -1.47 19.09
C LEU A 598 -3.29 0.03 19.29
N PHE A 599 -2.23 0.43 20.00
CA PHE A 599 -1.92 1.84 20.21
C PHE A 599 -0.95 2.37 19.17
N GLU A 600 -1.18 3.61 18.75
CA GLU A 600 -0.30 4.31 17.82
C GLU A 600 1.02 4.67 18.51
N PRO A 601 2.19 4.44 17.89
CA PRO A 601 3.48 4.86 18.45
C PRO A 601 3.56 6.39 18.52
N GLU A 602 4.26 6.93 19.53
CA GLU A 602 4.37 8.40 19.76
C GLU A 602 4.92 9.16 18.55
N THR A 603 5.79 8.52 17.77
CA THR A 603 6.24 9.02 16.46
C THR A 603 5.81 8.05 15.37
N PRO A 604 4.76 8.36 14.60
CA PRO A 604 4.25 7.48 13.56
C PRO A 604 5.23 7.36 12.39
N ASP A 605 5.67 6.14 12.11
CA ASP A 605 6.50 5.82 10.96
C ASP A 605 5.67 5.67 9.68
N ARG A 606 6.25 6.07 8.54
CA ARG A 606 5.61 5.89 7.22
C ARG A 606 5.36 4.42 6.84
N ASN A 607 6.07 3.49 7.50
CA ASN A 607 5.94 2.05 7.28
C ASN A 607 4.85 1.41 8.14
N LEU A 608 4.23 2.15 9.07
CA LEU A 608 3.13 1.64 9.86
C LEU A 608 1.91 1.37 8.97
N SER A 609 1.44 0.12 8.98
CA SER A 609 0.23 -0.28 8.24
C SER A 609 -1.02 0.01 9.06
N TYR A 610 -1.57 1.22 8.95
CA TYR A 610 -2.85 1.57 9.59
C TYR A 610 -3.99 0.65 9.14
N SER A 611 -3.91 0.07 7.94
CA SER A 611 -4.86 -0.96 7.48
C SER A 611 -4.85 -2.19 8.37
N MET A 612 -3.68 -2.69 8.77
CA MET A 612 -3.57 -3.84 9.67
C MET A 612 -4.00 -3.47 11.09
N LEU A 613 -3.58 -2.30 11.56
CA LEU A 613 -3.97 -1.76 12.87
C LEU A 613 -5.49 -1.65 12.99
N MET A 614 -6.14 -1.09 11.97
CA MET A 614 -7.59 -0.95 11.91
C MET A 614 -8.33 -2.29 11.84
N GLN A 615 -7.82 -3.26 11.08
CA GLN A 615 -8.40 -4.61 11.02
C GLN A 615 -8.33 -5.34 12.38
N ASN A 616 -7.23 -5.16 13.11
CA ASN A 616 -7.08 -5.71 14.46
C ASN A 616 -7.98 -4.98 15.47
N PHE A 617 -8.05 -3.65 15.39
CA PHE A 617 -8.97 -2.85 16.21
C PHE A 617 -10.43 -3.22 15.97
N THR A 618 -10.82 -3.45 14.71
CA THR A 618 -12.18 -3.91 14.34
C THR A 618 -12.53 -5.25 15.00
N ARG A 619 -11.58 -6.19 15.07
CA ARG A 619 -11.80 -7.46 15.77
C ARG A 619 -11.97 -7.25 17.28
N PHE A 620 -11.05 -6.50 17.87
CA PHE A 620 -11.04 -6.22 19.30
C PHE A 620 -12.33 -5.51 19.75
N ILE A 621 -12.74 -4.45 19.05
CA ILE A 621 -13.91 -3.67 19.47
C ILE A 621 -15.19 -4.51 19.37
N MET A 622 -15.35 -5.33 18.34
CA MET A 622 -16.54 -6.18 18.21
C MET A 622 -16.60 -7.26 19.30
N GLU A 623 -15.46 -7.86 19.66
CA GLU A 623 -15.37 -8.81 20.77
C GLU A 623 -15.64 -8.14 22.12
N GLN A 624 -15.11 -6.93 22.33
CA GLN A 624 -15.31 -6.17 23.57
C GLN A 624 -16.77 -5.70 23.73
N LEU A 625 -17.38 -5.15 22.69
CA LEU A 625 -18.79 -4.74 22.70
C LEU A 625 -19.71 -5.95 22.94
N HIS A 626 -19.37 -7.13 22.42
CA HIS A 626 -20.09 -8.36 22.72
C HIS A 626 -20.03 -8.73 24.22
N GLN A 627 -18.85 -8.69 24.83
CA GLN A 627 -18.68 -8.97 26.26
C GLN A 627 -19.37 -7.94 27.16
N GLU A 628 -19.49 -6.71 26.71
CA GLU A 628 -20.17 -5.63 27.44
C GLU A 628 -21.70 -5.67 27.26
N ALA A 629 -22.18 -6.06 26.08
CA ALA A 629 -23.61 -6.22 25.81
C ALA A 629 -24.20 -7.51 26.41
N ASN A 630 -23.38 -8.52 26.70
CA ASN A 630 -23.86 -9.79 27.23
C ASN A 630 -24.17 -9.71 28.72
N THR A 631 -25.46 -9.75 29.08
CA THR A 631 -25.94 -9.87 30.46
C THR A 631 -26.71 -11.19 30.61
N PRO A 632 -26.08 -12.23 31.20
CA PRO A 632 -26.68 -13.56 31.31
C PRO A 632 -28.08 -13.50 31.97
N GLY A 633 -29.11 -13.96 31.27
CA GLY A 633 -30.50 -14.00 31.75
C GLY A 633 -31.37 -12.77 31.46
N SER A 634 -30.81 -11.67 30.91
CA SER A 634 -31.55 -10.42 30.62
C SER A 634 -31.29 -9.86 29.21
N ASN A 635 -30.82 -10.70 28.28
CA ASN A 635 -30.54 -10.28 26.90
C ASN A 635 -31.85 -10.14 26.09
N PRO A 636 -32.13 -8.99 25.46
CA PRO A 636 -33.31 -8.84 24.59
C PRO A 636 -33.13 -9.62 23.27
N SER A 637 -34.20 -10.23 22.79
CA SER A 637 -34.24 -10.87 21.47
C SER A 637 -34.58 -9.83 20.41
N ILE A 638 -33.62 -9.53 19.53
CA ILE A 638 -33.80 -8.57 18.43
C ILE A 638 -34.15 -9.25 17.10
N PHE A 639 -34.03 -10.59 17.02
CA PHE A 639 -34.26 -11.36 15.79
C PHE A 639 -35.66 -12.01 15.81
N ASN A 640 -36.44 -11.81 14.75
CA ASN A 640 -37.85 -12.28 14.69
C ASN A 640 -38.02 -13.79 14.41
N ILE A 641 -36.99 -14.46 13.91
CA ILE A 641 -37.09 -15.88 13.51
C ILE A 641 -36.88 -16.76 14.75
N GLN A 642 -37.92 -17.53 15.10
CA GLN A 642 -37.84 -18.61 16.09
C GLN A 642 -36.65 -19.51 15.73
N HIS A 643 -35.62 -19.54 16.59
CA HIS A 643 -34.62 -20.59 16.54
C HIS A 643 -35.35 -21.93 16.55
N LYS A 644 -35.34 -22.67 15.44
CA LYS A 644 -35.74 -24.07 15.44
C LYS A 644 -34.96 -24.76 16.54
N GLU A 645 -35.69 -25.29 17.52
CA GLU A 645 -35.24 -26.24 18.51
C GLU A 645 -34.30 -27.24 17.82
N VAL A 646 -32.99 -27.08 18.03
CA VAL A 646 -32.06 -28.17 17.82
C VAL A 646 -32.28 -29.04 19.05
N GLU A 647 -32.87 -30.21 18.86
CA GLU A 647 -33.00 -31.26 19.88
C GLU A 647 -31.59 -31.69 20.37
N SER A 648 -30.96 -30.88 21.22
CA SER A 648 -29.82 -31.27 22.04
C SER A 648 -30.33 -31.67 23.42
N LYS A 649 -29.90 -32.86 23.87
CA LYS A 649 -30.37 -33.57 25.06
C LYS A 649 -30.03 -32.95 26.43
N ASP A 650 -29.57 -31.70 26.49
CA ASP A 650 -29.18 -31.06 27.76
C ASP A 650 -30.08 -29.84 28.02
N LYS A 651 -31.01 -29.98 28.98
CA LYS A 651 -32.11 -29.04 29.28
C LYS A 651 -31.75 -27.91 30.25
N ASP A 652 -30.48 -27.72 30.60
CA ASP A 652 -30.14 -26.95 31.80
C ASP A 652 -29.45 -25.58 31.56
N ASP A 653 -29.29 -25.07 30.33
CA ASP A 653 -28.57 -23.80 30.09
C ASP A 653 -29.01 -23.01 28.82
N GLU A 654 -30.31 -22.78 28.60
CA GLU A 654 -30.80 -21.90 27.51
C GLU A 654 -30.56 -20.40 27.81
N THR A 655 -29.31 -19.96 27.70
CA THR A 655 -28.95 -18.54 27.76
C THR A 655 -29.13 -17.88 26.37
N LEU A 656 -30.01 -16.88 26.28
CA LEU A 656 -30.21 -16.08 25.07
C LEU A 656 -28.90 -15.42 24.62
N PRO A 657 -28.53 -15.47 23.32
CA PRO A 657 -27.31 -14.84 22.81
C PRO A 657 -27.37 -13.32 22.94
N SER A 658 -26.21 -12.67 23.12
CA SER A 658 -26.14 -11.20 23.22
C SER A 658 -26.68 -10.50 21.95
N THR A 659 -27.09 -9.23 22.08
CA THR A 659 -27.56 -8.40 20.96
C THR A 659 -26.51 -8.26 19.85
N MET A 660 -25.22 -8.12 20.20
CA MET A 660 -24.11 -8.07 19.24
C MET A 660 -23.93 -9.39 18.47
N GLN A 661 -24.14 -10.52 19.15
CA GLN A 661 -24.08 -11.86 18.54
C GLN A 661 -25.24 -12.13 17.59
N GLN A 662 -26.44 -11.62 17.91
CA GLN A 662 -27.59 -11.69 17.00
C GLN A 662 -27.40 -10.80 15.75
N LEU A 663 -26.74 -9.64 15.88
CA LEU A 663 -26.58 -8.68 14.79
C LEU A 663 -25.40 -9.00 13.84
N PHE A 664 -24.23 -9.28 14.40
CA PHE A 664 -22.97 -9.46 13.65
C PHE A 664 -22.45 -10.90 13.63
N GLY A 665 -23.00 -11.80 14.46
CA GLY A 665 -22.49 -13.16 14.61
C GLY A 665 -22.74 -14.03 13.39
N LEU A 666 -21.67 -14.47 12.71
CA LEU A 666 -21.74 -15.45 11.63
C LEU A 666 -21.71 -16.86 12.20
N GLN A 667 -22.86 -17.56 12.24
CA GLN A 667 -22.96 -18.88 12.83
C GLN A 667 -22.16 -19.92 12.01
N THR A 668 -21.06 -20.39 12.59
CA THR A 668 -20.08 -21.28 11.93
C THR A 668 -19.90 -22.57 12.72
N LEU A 669 -20.23 -23.71 12.09
CA LEU A 669 -20.00 -25.06 12.59
C LEU A 669 -18.59 -25.54 12.21
N SER A 670 -17.73 -25.79 13.19
CA SER A 670 -16.41 -26.37 13.01
C SER A 670 -16.46 -27.89 13.26
N LEU A 671 -16.27 -28.68 12.21
CA LEU A 671 -16.17 -30.14 12.25
C LEU A 671 -14.70 -30.54 12.23
N SER A 672 -14.21 -31.12 13.33
CA SER A 672 -12.82 -31.56 13.47
C SER A 672 -12.76 -33.08 13.47
N LYS A 673 -12.08 -33.66 12.48
CA LYS A 673 -11.91 -35.11 12.32
C LYS A 673 -10.46 -35.51 12.60
N CYS A 674 -10.25 -36.35 13.60
CA CYS A 674 -8.92 -36.88 13.92
C CYS A 674 -8.46 -37.84 12.82
N GLY A 675 -7.28 -37.64 12.24
CA GLY A 675 -6.72 -38.52 11.20
C GLY A 675 -6.27 -39.89 11.71
N GLY A 676 -6.08 -40.05 13.02
CA GLY A 676 -5.67 -41.32 13.64
C GLY A 676 -6.84 -42.24 13.98
N CYS A 677 -7.87 -41.74 14.67
CA CYS A 677 -9.01 -42.54 15.14
C CYS A 677 -10.35 -42.19 14.48
N ASN A 678 -10.38 -41.25 13.53
CA ASN A 678 -11.60 -40.75 12.88
C ASN A 678 -12.67 -40.19 13.82
N HIS A 679 -12.35 -39.90 15.07
CA HIS A 679 -13.27 -39.25 15.99
C HIS A 679 -13.60 -37.82 15.52
N GLU A 680 -14.89 -37.49 15.52
CA GLU A 680 -15.43 -36.22 15.03
C GLU A 680 -15.91 -35.35 16.19
N ILE A 681 -15.41 -34.12 16.26
CA ILE A 681 -15.80 -33.10 17.25
C ILE A 681 -16.45 -31.95 16.50
N SER A 682 -17.69 -31.63 16.84
CA SER A 682 -18.41 -30.46 16.32
C SER A 682 -18.44 -29.34 17.36
N ARG A 683 -18.18 -28.10 16.93
CA ARG A 683 -18.27 -26.90 17.78
C ARG A 683 -18.87 -25.74 17.00
N ILE A 684 -19.88 -25.07 17.55
CA ILE A 684 -20.46 -23.85 16.98
C ILE A 684 -19.67 -22.63 17.48
N THR A 685 -19.38 -21.71 16.58
CA THR A 685 -18.66 -20.45 16.86
C THR A 685 -19.33 -19.30 16.13
N TYR A 686 -19.23 -18.09 16.68
CA TYR A 686 -19.82 -16.87 16.14
C TYR A 686 -18.75 -15.81 15.86
N PRO A 687 -17.93 -15.94 14.80
CA PRO A 687 -17.06 -14.86 14.36
C PRO A 687 -17.86 -13.60 13.97
N PHE A 688 -17.42 -12.44 14.44
CA PHE A 688 -18.02 -11.13 14.10
C PHE A 688 -17.43 -10.49 12.83
N VAL A 689 -16.23 -10.92 12.43
CA VAL A 689 -15.49 -10.37 11.30
C VAL A 689 -14.98 -11.49 10.40
N VAL A 690 -15.11 -11.30 9.08
CA VAL A 690 -14.60 -12.23 8.06
C VAL A 690 -13.29 -11.69 7.50
N ASP A 691 -12.19 -12.39 7.75
CA ASP A 691 -10.89 -12.03 7.17
C ASP A 691 -10.72 -12.63 5.77
N MET A 692 -10.45 -11.79 4.77
CA MET A 692 -10.11 -12.26 3.43
C MET A 692 -8.72 -12.88 3.38
N LEU A 693 -8.63 -14.08 2.79
CA LEU A 693 -7.40 -14.84 2.65
C LEU A 693 -7.04 -15.02 1.17
N TYR A 694 -5.80 -14.66 0.83
CA TYR A 694 -5.29 -14.75 -0.53
C TYR A 694 -4.49 -16.04 -0.75
N PRO A 695 -4.62 -16.69 -1.92
CA PRO A 695 -3.90 -17.93 -2.21
C PRO A 695 -2.38 -17.68 -2.39
N LYS A 696 -1.56 -18.40 -1.60
CA LYS A 696 -0.09 -18.27 -1.52
C LYS A 696 0.70 -18.67 -2.79
N LYS A 697 0.07 -19.20 -3.84
CA LYS A 697 0.76 -19.65 -5.07
C LYS A 697 0.00 -19.29 -6.34
N TYR A 698 0.76 -18.92 -7.37
CA TYR A 698 0.29 -18.75 -8.74
C TYR A 698 -0.01 -20.12 -9.36
N HIS A 699 -1.19 -20.70 -9.10
CA HIS A 699 -1.62 -21.90 -9.82
C HIS A 699 -2.09 -21.50 -11.22
N PRO A 700 -1.44 -21.96 -12.31
CA PRO A 700 -1.73 -21.53 -13.68
C PRO A 700 -3.14 -21.92 -14.19
N LYS A 701 -3.88 -22.75 -13.44
CA LYS A 701 -5.26 -23.17 -13.75
C LYS A 701 -6.35 -22.30 -13.12
N SER A 702 -6.07 -21.43 -12.13
CA SER A 702 -7.10 -20.59 -11.50
C SER A 702 -7.30 -19.28 -12.29
N ARG A 703 -7.98 -19.34 -13.44
CA ARG A 703 -8.05 -18.21 -14.39
C ARG A 703 -8.89 -17.00 -13.97
N LYS A 704 -9.56 -16.98 -12.81
CA LYS A 704 -10.31 -15.78 -12.34
C LYS A 704 -10.24 -15.61 -10.82
N ARG A 705 -9.53 -14.58 -10.34
CA ARG A 705 -9.54 -14.12 -8.94
C ARG A 705 -10.64 -13.07 -8.75
N SER A 706 -11.89 -13.50 -8.73
CA SER A 706 -13.03 -12.61 -8.47
C SER A 706 -13.18 -12.38 -6.96
N PHE A 707 -13.71 -11.23 -6.55
CA PHE A 707 -14.00 -10.94 -5.15
C PHE A 707 -14.83 -12.06 -4.49
N THR A 708 -15.90 -12.53 -5.17
CA THR A 708 -16.76 -13.61 -4.66
C THR A 708 -16.03 -14.94 -4.50
N SER A 709 -15.07 -15.26 -5.37
CA SER A 709 -14.26 -16.48 -5.22
C SER A 709 -13.32 -16.42 -4.01
N ILE A 710 -12.75 -15.25 -3.70
CA ILE A 710 -11.88 -15.05 -2.53
C ILE A 710 -12.72 -15.07 -1.25
N LEU A 711 -13.88 -14.42 -1.26
CA LEU A 711 -14.82 -14.45 -0.14
C LEU A 711 -15.30 -15.87 0.15
N LYS A 712 -15.70 -16.64 -0.89
CA LYS A 712 -16.08 -18.05 -0.74
C LYS A 712 -14.96 -18.88 -0.11
N ALA A 713 -13.71 -18.71 -0.58
CA ALA A 713 -12.56 -19.41 -0.02
C ALA A 713 -12.20 -18.97 1.42
N SER A 714 -12.53 -17.73 1.79
CA SER A 714 -12.25 -17.18 3.13
C SER A 714 -13.28 -17.66 4.17
N MET A 715 -14.52 -17.81 3.72
CA MET A 715 -15.66 -18.33 4.48
C MET A 715 -15.61 -19.87 4.61
N TYR A 716 -15.23 -20.58 3.54
CA TYR A 716 -15.07 -22.02 3.53
C TYR A 716 -13.62 -22.40 3.89
N ARG A 717 -13.37 -22.77 5.14
CA ARG A 717 -12.02 -23.14 5.61
C ARG A 717 -11.91 -24.65 5.79
N GLU A 718 -10.99 -25.26 5.06
CA GLU A 718 -10.52 -26.62 5.29
C GLU A 718 -9.01 -26.57 5.59
N GLY A 719 -8.62 -27.05 6.76
CA GLY A 719 -7.23 -27.01 7.21
C GLY A 719 -6.86 -28.24 8.02
N GLN A 720 -5.62 -28.70 7.84
CA GLN A 720 -5.04 -29.76 8.66
C GLN A 720 -4.06 -29.17 9.66
N THR A 721 -4.31 -29.42 10.95
CA THR A 721 -3.43 -28.98 12.04
C THR A 721 -3.19 -30.13 13.00
N LYS A 722 -2.02 -30.17 13.66
CA LYS A 722 -1.79 -31.12 14.74
C LYS A 722 -2.55 -30.64 15.98
N ALA A 723 -3.54 -31.43 16.43
CA ALA A 723 -4.31 -31.13 17.62
C ALA A 723 -4.27 -32.32 18.57
N TRP A 724 -4.40 -32.05 19.87
CA TRP A 724 -4.52 -33.09 20.88
C TRP A 724 -5.86 -33.81 20.71
N CYS A 725 -5.82 -35.12 20.45
CA CYS A 725 -7.03 -35.91 20.32
C CYS A 725 -7.40 -36.52 21.69
N PRO A 726 -8.59 -36.23 22.26
CA PRO A 726 -9.00 -36.77 23.55
C PRO A 726 -9.11 -38.29 23.54
N ASN A 727 -9.41 -38.90 22.40
CA ASN A 727 -9.52 -40.36 22.26
C ASN A 727 -8.17 -41.06 21.99
N CYS A 728 -7.16 -40.34 21.50
CA CYS A 728 -5.83 -40.93 21.24
C CYS A 728 -4.80 -40.54 22.29
N HIS A 729 -5.12 -39.58 23.18
CA HIS A 729 -4.23 -38.97 24.17
C HIS A 729 -2.85 -38.57 23.59
N GLN A 730 -2.83 -38.14 22.33
CA GLN A 730 -1.62 -37.72 21.61
C GLN A 730 -1.98 -36.67 20.55
N TYR A 731 -0.99 -35.90 20.13
CA TYR A 731 -1.14 -34.95 19.02
C TYR A 731 -1.23 -35.68 17.68
N GLN A 732 -2.41 -35.62 17.07
CA GLN A 732 -2.71 -36.25 15.78
C GLN A 732 -3.06 -35.19 14.73
N PRO A 733 -2.75 -35.43 13.44
CA PRO A 733 -3.20 -34.55 12.37
C PRO A 733 -4.73 -34.57 12.33
N THR A 734 -5.34 -33.43 12.60
CA THR A 734 -6.79 -33.26 12.66
C THR A 734 -7.22 -32.38 11.50
N SER A 735 -8.13 -32.89 10.67
CA SER A 735 -8.73 -32.13 9.58
C SER A 735 -9.91 -31.35 10.12
N THR A 736 -9.87 -30.03 9.99
CA THR A 736 -10.93 -29.12 10.44
C THR A 736 -11.64 -28.53 9.24
N LYS A 737 -12.96 -28.66 9.21
CA LYS A 737 -13.85 -28.09 8.20
C LYS A 737 -14.80 -27.11 8.86
N LYS A 738 -14.88 -25.88 8.34
CA LYS A 738 -15.83 -24.87 8.81
C LYS A 738 -16.99 -24.74 7.82
N LEU A 739 -18.21 -24.93 8.30
CA LEU A 739 -19.45 -24.79 7.55
C LEU A 739 -20.28 -23.64 8.13
N ILE A 740 -20.86 -22.80 7.28
CA ILE A 740 -21.72 -21.70 7.71
C ILE A 740 -23.17 -22.20 7.76
N GLN A 741 -23.83 -21.97 8.88
CA GLN A 741 -25.24 -22.35 9.10
C GLN A 741 -26.18 -21.15 9.06
N GLY A 742 -25.72 -19.98 9.50
CA GLY A 742 -26.54 -18.76 9.59
C GLY A 742 -25.76 -17.52 9.18
N LEU A 743 -26.45 -16.59 8.53
CA LEU A 743 -25.88 -15.37 7.95
C LEU A 743 -26.27 -14.13 8.79
N PRO A 744 -25.31 -13.24 9.14
CA PRO A 744 -25.58 -12.09 10.00
C PRO A 744 -26.32 -10.98 9.25
N ALA A 745 -27.02 -10.09 9.97
CA ALA A 745 -27.68 -8.93 9.35
C ALA A 745 -26.67 -7.88 8.84
N VAL A 746 -25.53 -7.74 9.53
CA VAL A 746 -24.41 -6.90 9.09
C VAL A 746 -23.14 -7.73 9.03
N MET A 747 -22.45 -7.70 7.90
CA MET A 747 -21.20 -8.43 7.67
C MET A 747 -20.03 -7.45 7.57
N LEU A 748 -19.08 -7.58 8.50
CA LEU A 748 -17.79 -6.87 8.47
C LEU A 748 -16.73 -7.78 7.83
N ILE A 749 -16.08 -7.27 6.80
CA ILE A 749 -15.04 -7.98 6.04
C ILE A 749 -13.73 -7.22 6.16
N ASN A 750 -12.73 -7.85 6.75
CA ASN A 750 -11.36 -7.37 6.74
C ASN A 750 -10.72 -7.70 5.41
N SER A 751 -10.15 -6.68 4.76
CA SER A 751 -9.57 -6.81 3.43
C SER A 751 -8.36 -7.75 3.41
N GLY A 752 -7.62 -7.93 4.50
CA GLY A 752 -6.37 -8.67 4.54
C GLY A 752 -5.30 -8.13 3.60
N ALA A 753 -5.44 -6.90 3.07
CA ALA A 753 -4.53 -6.32 2.09
C ALA A 753 -3.30 -5.67 2.77
N ALA A 754 -2.60 -6.44 3.62
CA ALA A 754 -1.46 -5.94 4.39
C ALA A 754 -0.19 -5.85 3.53
N ASN A 755 -0.02 -6.76 2.56
CA ASN A 755 1.16 -6.83 1.73
C ASN A 755 0.96 -6.12 0.38
N SER A 756 2.04 -5.55 -0.18
CA SER A 756 2.01 -4.88 -1.49
C SER A 756 1.50 -5.79 -2.63
N GLU A 757 1.74 -7.10 -2.55
CA GLU A 757 1.25 -8.09 -3.53
C GLU A 757 -0.27 -8.32 -3.41
N GLU A 758 -0.80 -8.36 -2.19
CA GLU A 758 -2.23 -8.55 -1.91
C GLU A 758 -2.99 -7.28 -2.27
N ALA A 759 -2.46 -6.11 -1.90
CA ALA A 759 -2.97 -4.81 -2.35
C ALA A 759 -2.95 -4.67 -3.88
N ALA A 760 -1.98 -5.29 -4.57
CA ALA A 760 -1.96 -5.31 -6.03
C ALA A 760 -3.14 -6.08 -6.64
N ILE A 761 -3.72 -7.08 -5.96
CA ILE A 761 -4.91 -7.82 -6.46
C ILE A 761 -6.12 -6.88 -6.56
N TRP A 762 -6.29 -5.99 -5.59
CA TRP A 762 -7.33 -4.96 -5.57
C TRP A 762 -7.13 -3.92 -6.68
N ARG A 763 -5.87 -3.62 -7.02
CA ARG A 763 -5.49 -2.66 -8.08
C ARG A 763 -5.58 -3.27 -9.49
N GLN A 764 -5.10 -4.50 -9.67
CA GLN A 764 -4.97 -5.16 -10.98
C GLN A 764 -6.29 -5.71 -11.53
N ASN A 765 -7.25 -6.07 -10.68
CA ASN A 765 -8.52 -6.66 -11.15
C ASN A 765 -9.69 -5.67 -11.14
N GLY A 766 -9.42 -4.39 -10.84
CA GLY A 766 -10.38 -3.30 -10.91
C GLY A 766 -11.04 -3.14 -12.30
N PRO A 767 -12.10 -2.33 -12.42
CA PRO A 767 -12.92 -2.22 -13.63
C PRO A 767 -12.16 -1.83 -14.90
N ASN A 768 -10.91 -1.37 -14.77
CA ASN A 768 -10.03 -0.98 -15.85
C ASN A 768 -8.63 -1.60 -15.69
N SER A 769 -8.50 -2.92 -15.49
CA SER A 769 -7.19 -3.52 -15.77
C SER A 769 -6.84 -3.25 -17.23
N PRO A 770 -5.59 -2.86 -17.55
CA PRO A 770 -5.17 -2.82 -18.94
C PRO A 770 -5.29 -4.24 -19.47
N LYS A 771 -6.34 -4.48 -20.27
CA LYS A 771 -6.40 -5.69 -21.09
C LYS A 771 -5.11 -5.67 -21.89
N ASN A 772 -4.21 -6.61 -21.61
CA ASN A 772 -3.12 -6.94 -22.53
C ASN A 772 -3.78 -7.10 -23.91
N SER A 773 -3.46 -6.18 -24.80
CA SER A 773 -3.93 -6.13 -26.18
C SER A 773 -3.36 -7.33 -26.94
N GLN A 774 -3.95 -8.51 -26.73
CA GLN A 774 -3.66 -9.77 -27.44
C GLN A 774 -4.65 -10.88 -27.03
N GLN A 775 -5.95 -10.67 -27.25
CA GLN A 775 -6.90 -11.79 -27.41
C GLN A 775 -7.93 -11.41 -28.49
N PRO A 776 -8.02 -12.16 -29.60
CA PRO A 776 -9.11 -12.00 -30.54
C PRO A 776 -10.38 -12.60 -29.95
N ALA A 777 -11.49 -11.87 -30.06
CA ALA A 777 -12.81 -12.41 -29.80
C ALA A 777 -13.13 -13.46 -30.87
N THR A 778 -13.47 -14.67 -30.44
CA THR A 778 -14.20 -15.65 -31.25
C THR A 778 -15.60 -15.74 -30.67
N ASP A 779 -16.56 -15.47 -31.54
CA ASP A 779 -18.00 -15.43 -31.33
C ASP A 779 -18.57 -16.74 -30.77
N GLU A 780 -19.65 -16.63 -29.97
CA GLU A 780 -20.86 -17.44 -30.18
C GLU A 780 -22.10 -16.81 -29.49
N SER A 781 -23.10 -16.56 -30.35
CA SER A 781 -24.57 -16.42 -30.18
C SER A 781 -25.20 -15.29 -29.34
N ASP A 782 -25.63 -14.25 -30.08
CA ASP A 782 -27.02 -13.82 -30.29
C ASP A 782 -27.96 -13.56 -29.08
N ASN A 783 -28.19 -12.29 -28.77
CA ASN A 783 -29.50 -11.64 -28.88
C ASN A 783 -29.36 -10.14 -28.61
N GLY A 784 -29.82 -9.33 -29.58
CA GLY A 784 -29.69 -7.88 -29.56
C GLY A 784 -30.64 -7.21 -28.57
N GLU A 785 -30.08 -6.58 -27.55
CA GLU A 785 -30.61 -5.37 -26.92
C GLU A 785 -29.44 -4.47 -26.53
N THR A 786 -29.57 -3.18 -26.84
CA THR A 786 -28.58 -2.10 -26.66
C THR A 786 -28.00 -2.06 -25.25
N ALA A 787 -26.82 -2.67 -25.07
CA ALA A 787 -26.10 -2.73 -23.81
C ALA A 787 -25.32 -1.42 -23.53
N SER A 788 -25.86 -0.58 -22.65
CA SER A 788 -25.05 0.37 -21.88
C SER A 788 -24.03 -0.40 -21.04
N ASN A 789 -22.78 -0.47 -21.51
CA ASN A 789 -21.66 -1.12 -20.84
C ASN A 789 -21.39 -0.50 -19.45
N LEU A 790 -22.06 -1.02 -18.42
CA LEU A 790 -21.75 -0.74 -17.02
C LEU A 790 -20.42 -1.42 -16.68
N ARG A 791 -19.37 -0.60 -16.51
CA ARG A 791 -17.99 -1.00 -16.19
C ARG A 791 -17.98 -1.71 -14.82
N SER A 792 -17.91 -3.04 -14.78
CA SER A 792 -17.99 -3.79 -13.51
C SER A 792 -16.71 -3.64 -12.68
N SER A 793 -16.79 -2.98 -11.53
CA SER A 793 -15.72 -2.90 -10.54
C SER A 793 -15.38 -4.26 -9.92
N TRP A 794 -14.14 -4.46 -9.45
CA TRP A 794 -13.75 -5.69 -8.75
C TRP A 794 -14.51 -5.87 -7.44
N LEU A 795 -14.71 -4.76 -6.71
CA LEU A 795 -15.56 -4.67 -5.54
C LEU A 795 -17.02 -4.65 -6.03
N PRO A 796 -17.84 -5.69 -5.71
CA PRO A 796 -19.23 -5.71 -6.08
C PRO A 796 -20.03 -4.74 -5.20
N GLU A 797 -20.94 -3.99 -5.81
CA GLU A 797 -21.89 -3.16 -5.06
C GLU A 797 -22.88 -4.02 -4.25
N ARG A 798 -23.30 -5.15 -4.83
CA ARG A 798 -24.24 -6.08 -4.21
C ARG A 798 -23.91 -7.52 -4.62
N PHE A 799 -24.02 -8.44 -3.67
CA PHE A 799 -23.85 -9.88 -3.91
C PHE A 799 -24.85 -10.69 -3.08
N GLY A 800 -25.21 -11.87 -3.58
CA GLY A 800 -26.05 -12.83 -2.88
C GLY A 800 -25.23 -14.01 -2.35
N ILE A 801 -25.56 -14.47 -1.15
CA ILE A 801 -25.09 -15.73 -0.56
C ILE A 801 -26.29 -16.67 -0.44
N HIS A 802 -26.12 -17.89 -0.95
CA HIS A 802 -27.07 -18.98 -0.80
C HIS A 802 -26.36 -20.21 -0.21
N ILE A 803 -26.94 -20.78 0.85
CA ILE A 803 -26.44 -21.96 1.57
C ILE A 803 -27.22 -23.18 1.07
N ASN A 804 -26.55 -24.09 0.36
CA ASN A 804 -27.15 -25.33 -0.13
C ASN A 804 -26.52 -26.53 0.60
N GLY A 805 -27.03 -26.81 1.80
CA GLY A 805 -26.49 -27.87 2.67
C GLY A 805 -25.04 -27.59 3.10
N SER A 806 -24.07 -28.24 2.45
CA SER A 806 -22.64 -28.07 2.73
C SER A 806 -21.90 -27.18 1.72
N ASP A 807 -22.53 -26.78 0.60
CA ASP A 807 -21.92 -25.90 -0.40
C ASP A 807 -22.46 -24.47 -0.30
N LEU A 808 -21.56 -23.49 -0.47
CA LEU A 808 -21.82 -22.07 -0.35
C LEU A 808 -21.75 -21.42 -1.73
N VAL A 809 -22.86 -20.85 -2.22
CA VAL A 809 -22.90 -20.17 -3.52
C VAL A 809 -22.89 -18.66 -3.30
N ILE A 810 -21.87 -17.98 -3.85
CA ILE A 810 -21.74 -16.52 -3.80
C ILE A 810 -21.72 -15.96 -5.22
N LYS A 811 -22.71 -15.13 -5.58
CA LYS A 811 -22.82 -14.52 -6.93
C LYS A 811 -23.00 -13.00 -6.82
N VAL A 812 -22.38 -12.25 -7.74
CA VAL A 812 -22.56 -10.79 -7.85
C VAL A 812 -23.94 -10.52 -8.46
N LEU A 813 -24.69 -9.60 -7.86
CA LEU A 813 -26.05 -9.24 -8.29
C LEU A 813 -26.08 -7.75 -8.65
N PRO A 814 -26.06 -7.37 -9.94
CA PRO A 814 -26.12 -5.96 -10.34
C PRO A 814 -27.49 -5.35 -9.99
N ILE A 815 -27.48 -4.10 -9.51
CA ILE A 815 -28.69 -3.34 -9.18
C ILE A 815 -29.48 -3.05 -10.45
N GLY A 816 -30.79 -3.29 -10.43
CA GLY A 816 -31.71 -3.04 -11.56
C GLY A 816 -31.95 -4.24 -12.49
N LYS A 817 -31.33 -5.40 -12.25
CA LYS A 817 -31.69 -6.66 -12.93
C LYS A 817 -32.54 -7.56 -12.02
N GLU A 818 -33.33 -8.46 -12.61
CA GLU A 818 -34.12 -9.42 -11.83
C GLU A 818 -33.23 -10.29 -10.94
N ILE A 819 -33.65 -10.45 -9.69
CA ILE A 819 -32.99 -11.32 -8.71
C ILE A 819 -33.20 -12.78 -9.18
N PRO A 820 -32.13 -13.58 -9.37
CA PRO A 820 -32.25 -14.99 -9.76
C PRO A 820 -33.11 -15.78 -8.76
N ALA A 821 -33.84 -16.78 -9.26
CA ALA A 821 -34.77 -17.58 -8.44
C ALA A 821 -34.10 -18.24 -7.21
N GLU A 822 -32.83 -18.63 -7.33
CA GLU A 822 -31.99 -19.18 -6.25
C GLU A 822 -31.87 -18.24 -5.02
N PHE A 823 -32.05 -16.93 -5.22
CA PHE A 823 -31.95 -15.93 -4.16
C PHE A 823 -33.32 -15.40 -3.67
N LYS A 824 -34.42 -16.04 -4.07
CA LYS A 824 -35.80 -15.74 -3.61
C LYS A 824 -36.32 -16.73 -2.56
N GLU A 825 -35.48 -17.67 -2.12
CA GLU A 825 -35.82 -18.68 -1.10
C GLU A 825 -35.91 -18.09 0.32
N SER A 826 -36.14 -18.93 1.34
CA SER A 826 -36.33 -18.48 2.72
C SER A 826 -35.14 -17.65 3.25
N PRO A 827 -35.40 -16.63 4.10
CA PRO A 827 -34.38 -15.70 4.58
C PRO A 827 -33.31 -16.34 5.49
N GLU A 828 -33.50 -17.60 5.91
CA GLU A 828 -32.52 -18.35 6.71
C GLU A 828 -31.34 -18.86 5.86
N ASN A 829 -31.61 -19.35 4.65
CA ASN A 829 -30.61 -19.97 3.77
C ASN A 829 -30.10 -19.03 2.67
N CYS A 830 -30.77 -17.89 2.46
CA CYS A 830 -30.43 -16.90 1.46
C CYS A 830 -30.33 -15.50 2.07
N ALA A 831 -29.27 -14.77 1.74
CA ALA A 831 -29.11 -13.36 2.09
C ALA A 831 -28.52 -12.55 0.94
N ILE A 832 -29.08 -11.36 0.71
CA ILE A 832 -28.57 -10.39 -0.27
C ILE A 832 -27.90 -9.25 0.50
N TYR A 833 -26.64 -9.02 0.21
CA TYR A 833 -25.79 -8.03 0.84
C TYR A 833 -25.46 -6.88 -0.09
N GLU A 834 -25.57 -5.67 0.42
CA GLU A 834 -25.23 -4.44 -0.28
C GLU A 834 -24.14 -3.68 0.48
N LEU A 835 -23.20 -3.09 -0.26
CA LEU A 835 -22.11 -2.34 0.32
C LEU A 835 -22.62 -1.05 0.96
N SER A 836 -22.40 -0.91 2.26
CA SER A 836 -22.85 0.25 3.05
C SER A 836 -21.69 1.16 3.44
N ALA A 837 -20.50 0.62 3.71
CA ALA A 837 -19.34 1.44 4.05
C ALA A 837 -18.01 0.76 3.72
N THR A 838 -16.96 1.57 3.52
CA THR A 838 -15.58 1.10 3.34
C THR A 838 -14.60 2.01 4.07
N ILE A 839 -13.68 1.44 4.84
CA ILE A 839 -12.54 2.16 5.40
C ILE A 839 -11.32 1.90 4.52
N MET A 840 -10.67 2.98 4.13
CA MET A 840 -9.53 2.96 3.22
C MET A 840 -8.33 3.61 3.90
N GLN A 841 -7.17 2.95 3.82
CA GLN A 841 -5.89 3.59 4.06
C GLN A 841 -5.50 4.41 2.82
N VAL A 842 -5.23 5.69 3.06
CA VAL A 842 -4.80 6.63 2.04
C VAL A 842 -3.39 7.11 2.36
N GLN A 843 -2.51 7.09 1.35
CA GLN A 843 -1.12 7.51 1.47
C GLN A 843 -0.68 8.28 0.23
N ALA A 844 -0.44 9.58 0.39
CA ALA A 844 0.27 10.40 -0.59
C ALA A 844 1.78 10.08 -0.59
N ASP A 845 2.49 10.51 -1.64
CA ASP A 845 3.93 10.26 -1.78
C ASP A 845 4.80 10.91 -0.69
N GLU A 846 4.29 11.96 -0.03
CA GLU A 846 4.99 12.70 1.02
C GLU A 846 4.31 12.68 2.39
N GLU A 847 3.05 12.25 2.44
CA GLU A 847 2.26 12.26 3.68
C GLU A 847 2.36 10.93 4.42
N LEU A 848 2.16 11.00 5.74
CA LEU A 848 1.95 9.81 6.56
C LEU A 848 0.65 9.13 6.13
N PRO A 849 0.60 7.78 6.12
CA PRO A 849 -0.63 7.08 5.85
C PRO A 849 -1.69 7.44 6.90
N HIS A 850 -2.94 7.64 6.48
CA HIS A 850 -4.07 7.87 7.38
C HIS A 850 -5.29 7.09 6.87
N LEU A 851 -6.36 7.06 7.66
CA LEU A 851 -7.58 6.32 7.35
C LEU A 851 -8.71 7.29 7.01
N VAL A 852 -9.52 6.90 6.03
CA VAL A 852 -10.74 7.60 5.65
C VAL A 852 -11.90 6.62 5.57
N ALA A 853 -13.10 7.06 5.93
CA ALA A 853 -14.32 6.27 5.82
C ALA A 853 -15.21 6.78 4.67
N GLN A 854 -15.63 5.88 3.80
CA GLN A 854 -16.61 6.15 2.74
C GLN A 854 -17.90 5.44 3.13
N ILE A 855 -18.99 6.17 3.35
CA ILE A 855 -20.22 5.65 3.95
C ILE A 855 -21.42 6.00 3.07
N LYS A 856 -22.28 5.02 2.83
CA LYS A 856 -23.58 5.17 2.15
C LYS A 856 -24.65 5.46 3.19
N ILE A 857 -25.25 6.64 3.12
CA ILE A 857 -26.26 7.07 4.09
C ILE A 857 -27.63 6.50 3.69
N PRO A 858 -28.40 5.91 4.63
CA PRO A 858 -29.75 5.40 4.37
C PRO A 858 -30.68 6.49 3.82
N GLU A 859 -31.66 6.09 2.98
CA GLU A 859 -32.57 7.04 2.32
C GLU A 859 -33.35 7.93 3.31
N ASN A 860 -33.73 7.37 4.47
CA ASN A 860 -34.48 8.07 5.52
C ASN A 860 -33.72 9.26 6.14
N GLU A 861 -32.38 9.21 6.15
CA GLU A 861 -31.54 10.25 6.73
C GLU A 861 -30.91 11.15 5.64
N ARG A 862 -31.26 10.97 4.36
CA ARG A 862 -30.65 11.71 3.25
C ARG A 862 -31.19 13.14 3.13
N GLU A 863 -30.34 14.08 2.73
CA GLU A 863 -30.78 15.43 2.36
C GLU A 863 -31.49 15.40 0.98
N ASN A 864 -32.65 16.07 0.87
CA ASN A 864 -33.48 16.08 -0.35
C ASN A 864 -32.75 16.58 -1.62
N ASN A 865 -31.64 17.32 -1.47
CA ASN A 865 -30.86 17.88 -2.58
C ASN A 865 -29.52 17.16 -2.87
N ALA A 866 -29.23 16.03 -2.22
CA ALA A 866 -27.92 15.37 -2.33
C ALA A 866 -27.72 14.64 -3.67
N ARG A 867 -26.69 15.02 -4.44
CA ARG A 867 -26.33 14.42 -5.75
C ARG A 867 -25.93 12.94 -5.69
N SER A 868 -25.54 12.43 -4.53
CA SER A 868 -25.04 11.07 -4.31
C SER A 868 -25.42 10.56 -2.92
N PRO A 869 -25.65 9.25 -2.72
CA PRO A 869 -25.87 8.67 -1.39
C PRO A 869 -24.57 8.44 -0.60
N TRP A 870 -23.40 8.62 -1.22
CA TRP A 870 -22.09 8.36 -0.62
C TRP A 870 -21.43 9.62 -0.07
N TYR A 871 -20.90 9.51 1.15
CA TYR A 871 -20.17 10.56 1.85
C TYR A 871 -18.78 10.06 2.24
N LEU A 872 -17.80 10.96 2.18
CA LEU A 872 -16.46 10.78 2.67
C LEU A 872 -16.32 11.48 4.02
N PHE A 873 -15.87 10.72 5.01
CA PHE A 873 -15.47 11.19 6.34
C PHE A 873 -13.95 11.05 6.42
N ASN A 874 -13.26 12.18 6.36
CA ASN A 874 -11.83 12.31 6.59
C ASN A 874 -11.65 13.16 7.86
N ASP A 875 -11.81 12.49 9.00
CA ASP A 875 -11.88 13.10 10.33
C ASP A 875 -12.99 14.18 10.42
N PHE A 876 -12.62 15.46 10.43
CA PHE A 876 -13.57 16.57 10.50
C PHE A 876 -14.02 17.08 9.12
N LEU A 877 -13.36 16.64 8.04
CA LEU A 877 -13.79 16.93 6.68
C LEU A 877 -14.89 15.93 6.27
N VAL A 878 -16.11 16.45 6.04
CA VAL A 878 -17.25 15.65 5.59
C VAL A 878 -17.76 16.18 4.26
N ARG A 879 -17.84 15.29 3.25
CA ARG A 879 -18.23 15.68 1.89
C ARG A 879 -18.97 14.59 1.14
N SER A 880 -19.96 14.96 0.33
CA SER A 880 -20.58 14.02 -0.62
C SER A 880 -19.64 13.69 -1.78
N ILE A 881 -19.47 12.39 -2.07
CA ILE A 881 -18.60 11.86 -3.13
C ILE A 881 -19.40 11.06 -4.16
N ARG A 882 -18.87 10.87 -5.37
CA ARG A 882 -19.56 10.08 -6.40
C ARG A 882 -19.40 8.58 -6.15
N GLN A 883 -20.42 7.81 -6.51
CA GLN A 883 -20.40 6.35 -6.38
C GLN A 883 -19.19 5.71 -7.10
N GLU A 884 -18.86 6.17 -8.31
CA GLU A 884 -17.73 5.67 -9.10
C GLU A 884 -16.38 5.77 -8.37
N GLU A 885 -16.21 6.76 -7.50
CA GLU A 885 -14.99 7.01 -6.73
C GLU A 885 -14.79 6.03 -5.57
N VAL A 886 -15.89 5.51 -5.02
CA VAL A 886 -15.90 4.48 -3.98
C VAL A 886 -15.41 3.16 -4.58
N PHE A 887 -16.02 2.76 -5.69
CA PHE A 887 -15.72 1.50 -6.39
C PHE A 887 -14.44 1.55 -7.24
N SER A 888 -13.87 2.74 -7.48
CA SER A 888 -12.59 2.92 -8.15
C SER A 888 -11.44 2.80 -7.15
N LEU A 889 -10.65 1.73 -7.29
CA LEU A 889 -9.39 1.52 -6.58
C LEU A 889 -8.17 1.80 -7.47
N LYS A 890 -8.30 2.79 -8.37
CA LYS A 890 -7.22 3.24 -9.24
C LYS A 890 -6.21 4.07 -8.44
N GLY A 891 -4.93 3.81 -8.63
CA GLY A 891 -3.83 4.50 -7.95
C GLY A 891 -3.09 3.64 -6.92
N THR A 892 -1.86 4.04 -6.58
CA THR A 892 -1.05 3.39 -5.53
C THR A 892 -1.38 3.91 -4.14
N TRP A 893 -2.11 5.02 -4.05
CA TRP A 893 -2.37 5.75 -2.81
C TRP A 893 -3.57 5.23 -2.00
N LYS A 894 -4.49 4.46 -2.60
CA LYS A 894 -5.71 3.95 -1.94
C LYS A 894 -5.59 2.45 -1.69
N THR A 895 -5.73 2.00 -0.43
CA THR A 895 -5.71 0.59 -0.03
C THR A 895 -6.89 0.29 0.90
N PRO A 896 -7.73 -0.72 0.63
CA PRO A 896 -8.84 -1.04 1.52
C PRO A 896 -8.35 -1.63 2.84
N ALA A 897 -9.06 -1.33 3.92
CA ALA A 897 -8.82 -1.92 5.24
C ALA A 897 -10.01 -2.78 5.66
N VAL A 898 -11.20 -2.18 5.78
CA VAL A 898 -12.44 -2.82 6.26
C VAL A 898 -13.59 -2.50 5.30
N LEU A 899 -14.42 -3.49 5.00
CA LEU A 899 -15.65 -3.35 4.22
C LEU A 899 -16.86 -3.75 5.06
N GLN A 900 -17.93 -2.97 4.99
CA GLN A 900 -19.21 -3.27 5.62
C GLN A 900 -20.25 -3.56 4.54
N TYR A 901 -20.89 -4.72 4.67
CA TYR A 901 -22.06 -5.09 3.89
C TYR A 901 -23.27 -5.27 4.79
N THR A 902 -24.39 -4.66 4.41
CA THR A 902 -25.68 -4.77 5.12
C THR A 902 -26.67 -5.58 4.32
N ARG A 903 -27.46 -6.39 5.01
CA ARG A 903 -28.52 -7.18 4.39
C ARG A 903 -29.68 -6.29 3.95
N VAL A 904 -30.23 -6.52 2.75
CA VAL A 904 -31.29 -5.66 2.17
C VAL A 904 -32.63 -5.81 2.91
N ASP A 905 -32.92 -6.97 3.48
CA ASP A 905 -34.13 -7.30 4.25
C ASP A 905 -33.97 -7.10 5.76
N MET A 906 -32.95 -6.35 6.19
CA MET A 906 -32.65 -6.08 7.61
C MET A 906 -33.86 -5.55 8.40
N ASP A 907 -34.60 -4.60 7.84
CA ASP A 907 -35.76 -3.97 8.50
C ASP A 907 -36.91 -4.94 8.78
N LYS A 908 -36.98 -6.06 8.04
CA LYS A 908 -37.99 -7.12 8.27
C LYS A 908 -37.54 -8.16 9.29
N LEU A 909 -36.22 -8.34 9.43
CA LEU A 909 -35.62 -9.36 10.29
C LEU A 909 -35.46 -8.92 11.74
N LEU A 910 -35.19 -7.63 11.95
CA LEU A 910 -34.91 -7.08 13.26
C LEU A 910 -36.13 -6.37 13.85
N ASN A 911 -36.47 -6.70 15.09
CA ASN A 911 -37.40 -5.93 15.91
C ASN A 911 -36.62 -5.10 16.95
N LEU A 912 -36.40 -3.83 16.64
CA LEU A 912 -35.66 -2.92 17.51
C LEU A 912 -36.52 -2.35 18.66
N ASP A 913 -37.84 -2.55 18.62
CA ASP A 913 -38.76 -2.08 19.67
C ASP A 913 -38.70 -2.97 20.93
N ALA A 914 -38.07 -4.14 20.83
CA ALA A 914 -37.78 -5.02 21.96
C ALA A 914 -36.69 -4.48 22.90
N LEU A 915 -35.99 -3.39 22.53
CA LEU A 915 -34.96 -2.78 23.35
C LEU A 915 -35.57 -1.91 24.47
N PRO A 916 -34.99 -1.94 25.69
CA PRO A 916 -35.41 -1.04 26.78
C PRO A 916 -35.38 0.43 26.34
N SER A 917 -36.53 1.09 26.42
CA SER A 917 -36.70 2.50 26.01
C SER A 917 -36.78 3.46 27.21
N GLU A 918 -37.03 2.95 28.42
CA GLU A 918 -37.06 3.77 29.64
C GLU A 918 -35.63 4.03 30.14
N VAL A 919 -35.35 5.30 30.45
CA VAL A 919 -34.06 5.74 31.00
C VAL A 919 -34.13 5.65 32.52
N ASP A 920 -33.12 5.02 33.12
CA ASP A 920 -32.99 4.93 34.57
C ASP A 920 -32.43 6.24 35.16
N TYR A 921 -33.28 7.05 35.78
CA TYR A 921 -32.92 8.32 36.43
C TYR A 921 -32.45 8.17 37.89
N THR A 922 -32.35 6.95 38.43
CA THR A 922 -31.95 6.72 39.83
C THR A 922 -30.60 7.33 40.21
N LEU A 923 -29.71 7.53 39.22
CA LEU A 923 -28.41 8.18 39.40
C LEU A 923 -28.51 9.66 39.82
N LEU A 924 -29.63 10.33 39.56
CA LEU A 924 -29.88 11.72 39.98
C LEU A 924 -30.40 11.83 41.43
N PHE A 925 -30.99 10.75 41.94
CA PHE A 925 -31.64 10.72 43.25
C PHE A 925 -30.76 10.12 44.34
N ASN A 926 -29.77 9.30 43.97
CA ASN A 926 -28.85 8.63 44.90
C ASN A 926 -27.46 9.25 44.86
N ASP A 927 -26.86 9.44 46.04
CA ASP A 927 -25.47 9.87 46.15
C ASP A 927 -24.52 8.67 45.93
N MET A 928 -23.48 8.87 45.13
CA MET A 928 -22.51 7.84 44.78
C MET A 928 -21.11 8.37 45.10
N SER A 929 -20.33 7.65 45.90
CA SER A 929 -18.93 7.98 46.15
C SER A 929 -18.08 6.71 46.19
N ILE A 930 -16.95 6.73 45.48
CA ILE A 930 -15.96 5.64 45.49
C ILE A 930 -14.82 5.89 46.49
N ALA A 931 -14.81 7.05 47.16
CA ALA A 931 -13.80 7.39 48.16
C ALA A 931 -13.90 6.46 49.38
N LYS A 932 -12.76 6.02 49.91
CA LYS A 932 -12.72 5.13 51.09
C LYS A 932 -13.11 5.83 52.40
N TYR A 933 -12.83 7.13 52.51
CA TYR A 933 -13.05 7.92 53.71
C TYR A 933 -13.76 9.25 53.37
N PRO A 934 -15.03 9.20 52.89
CA PRO A 934 -15.77 10.43 52.60
C PRO A 934 -16.01 11.21 53.90
N THR A 935 -15.86 12.54 53.85
CA THR A 935 -16.22 13.40 54.99
C THR A 935 -17.71 13.34 55.30
N THR A 936 -18.09 13.51 56.57
CA THR A 936 -19.48 13.45 57.04
C THR A 936 -20.31 14.70 56.66
N ILE A 937 -19.68 15.72 56.06
CA ILE A 937 -20.31 16.99 55.66
C ILE A 937 -20.43 16.99 54.14
N THR A 938 -21.60 16.65 53.61
CA THR A 938 -21.91 16.77 52.18
C THR A 938 -22.23 18.23 51.85
N ARG A 939 -21.61 18.77 50.78
CA ARG A 939 -21.81 20.16 50.32
C ARG A 939 -23.03 20.31 49.41
N HIS A 940 -23.60 19.21 48.91
CA HIS A 940 -24.77 19.17 48.03
C HIS A 940 -25.96 18.41 48.64
N GLU A 941 -27.15 18.72 48.14
CA GLU A 941 -28.41 18.02 48.43
C GLU A 941 -28.96 17.37 47.15
N VAL A 942 -28.96 16.04 47.09
CA VAL A 942 -29.48 15.25 45.95
C VAL A 942 -30.94 15.59 45.63
N LEU A 943 -31.35 15.34 44.38
CA LEU A 943 -32.72 15.57 43.95
C LEU A 943 -33.66 14.53 44.57
N THR A 944 -34.90 14.92 44.84
CA THR A 944 -35.99 13.97 45.16
C THR A 944 -36.81 13.69 43.90
N GLU A 945 -37.55 12.58 43.86
CA GLU A 945 -38.40 12.24 42.71
C GLU A 945 -39.43 13.34 42.40
N ASP A 946 -39.93 14.05 43.42
CA ASP A 946 -40.84 15.18 43.28
C ASP A 946 -40.21 16.41 42.60
N GLU A 947 -38.87 16.52 42.65
CA GLU A 947 -38.08 17.63 42.10
C GLU A 947 -37.48 17.30 40.72
N MET A 948 -38.06 16.32 40.01
CA MET A 948 -37.53 15.90 38.71
C MET A 948 -37.52 17.08 37.70
N PRO A 949 -36.36 17.39 37.09
CA PRO A 949 -36.25 18.49 36.12
C PRO A 949 -37.14 18.26 34.90
N LYS A 950 -37.84 19.32 34.49
CA LYS A 950 -38.67 19.36 33.28
C LYS A 950 -37.98 20.12 32.15
N PRO A 951 -38.38 19.94 30.89
CA PRO A 951 -37.88 20.75 29.79
C PRO A 951 -38.03 22.25 30.09
N GLY A 952 -36.94 23.00 29.99
CA GLY A 952 -36.86 24.43 30.32
C GLY A 952 -36.47 24.75 31.77
N THR A 953 -36.22 23.75 32.63
CA THR A 953 -35.74 23.99 34.01
C THR A 953 -34.35 24.64 33.98
N LEU A 954 -34.18 25.73 34.73
CA LEU A 954 -32.92 26.45 34.83
C LEU A 954 -31.97 25.78 35.82
N VAL A 955 -30.74 25.52 35.40
CA VAL A 955 -29.65 24.99 36.25
C VAL A 955 -28.39 25.82 36.04
N ALA A 956 -27.66 26.10 37.12
CA ALA A 956 -26.36 26.76 37.04
C ALA A 956 -25.24 25.72 37.10
N ILE A 957 -24.22 25.86 36.26
CA ILE A 957 -23.11 24.90 36.19
C ILE A 957 -21.77 25.63 36.11
N ASP A 958 -20.78 25.06 36.79
CA ASP A 958 -19.38 25.41 36.65
C ASP A 958 -18.52 24.15 36.84
N ALA A 959 -17.38 24.10 36.14
CA ALA A 959 -16.53 22.93 36.09
C ALA A 959 -15.05 23.30 36.13
N GLU A 960 -14.27 22.50 36.86
CA GLU A 960 -12.84 22.71 37.07
C GLU A 960 -12.01 21.60 36.45
N PHE A 961 -10.81 21.97 36.00
CA PHE A 961 -9.96 21.12 35.16
C PHE A 961 -8.53 21.03 35.68
N VAL A 962 -7.88 19.89 35.39
CA VAL A 962 -6.46 19.68 35.63
C VAL A 962 -5.74 19.34 34.32
N ALA A 963 -4.44 19.65 34.24
CA ALA A 963 -3.64 19.41 33.05
C ALA A 963 -2.91 18.06 33.11
N LEU A 964 -3.18 17.21 32.12
CA LEU A 964 -2.52 15.91 31.95
C LEU A 964 -1.22 16.04 31.15
N ASN A 965 -1.12 17.03 30.25
CA ASN A 965 0.10 17.34 29.51
C ASN A 965 0.23 18.85 29.32
N GLN A 966 1.45 19.35 29.31
CA GLN A 966 1.75 20.76 29.00
C GLN A 966 1.72 21.02 27.49
N GLU A 967 1.56 22.28 27.13
CA GLU A 967 1.65 22.71 25.74
C GLU A 967 3.08 22.57 25.18
N GLU A 968 3.20 22.05 23.96
CA GLU A 968 4.47 21.95 23.23
C GLU A 968 4.50 22.97 22.10
N THR A 969 5.53 23.82 22.09
CA THR A 969 5.72 24.86 21.07
C THR A 969 7.02 24.62 20.29
N GLU A 970 6.92 24.61 18.96
CA GLU A 970 8.08 24.67 18.09
C GLU A 970 8.45 26.12 17.85
N ILE A 971 9.74 26.44 17.97
CA ILE A 971 10.28 27.72 17.53
C ILE A 971 11.04 27.45 16.24
N ARG A 972 10.50 27.94 15.12
CA ARG A 972 11.15 27.82 13.82
C ARG A 972 12.32 28.79 13.69
N SER A 973 13.20 28.52 12.73
CA SER A 973 14.39 29.35 12.46
C SER A 973 14.06 30.78 12.01
N ASP A 974 12.81 31.05 11.61
CA ASP A 974 12.28 32.38 11.29
C ASP A 974 11.76 33.15 12.52
N GLY A 975 11.83 32.55 13.73
CA GLY A 975 11.32 33.12 14.97
C GLY A 975 9.81 32.95 15.16
N THR A 976 9.12 32.28 14.24
CA THR A 976 7.69 31.95 14.41
C THR A 976 7.53 30.84 15.44
N LYS A 977 6.65 31.06 16.42
CA LYS A 977 6.24 30.05 17.38
C LYS A 977 5.01 29.33 16.84
N SER A 978 5.13 28.05 16.51
CA SER A 978 3.98 27.22 16.14
C SER A 978 3.70 26.22 17.25
N LEU A 979 2.48 26.23 17.77
CA LEU A 979 2.04 25.29 18.79
C LEU A 979 1.84 23.92 18.15
N ILE A 980 2.67 22.93 18.52
CA ILE A 980 2.61 21.56 17.98
C ILE A 980 1.46 20.81 18.66
N ARG A 981 1.40 20.91 19.99
CA ARG A 981 0.44 20.18 20.80
C ARG A 981 -0.12 21.08 21.90
N PRO A 982 -1.44 21.24 22.02
CA PRO A 982 -2.04 22.00 23.11
C PRO A 982 -1.96 21.23 24.43
N SER A 983 -2.12 21.96 25.53
CA SER A 983 -2.34 21.34 26.84
C SER A 983 -3.58 20.46 26.81
N THR A 984 -3.46 19.21 27.23
CA THR A 984 -4.61 18.31 27.37
C THR A 984 -5.18 18.46 28.78
N LEU A 985 -6.37 19.03 28.88
CA LEU A 985 -7.10 19.21 30.13
C LEU A 985 -8.09 18.06 30.35
N THR A 986 -8.33 17.69 31.61
CA THR A 986 -9.39 16.76 31.99
C THR A 986 -10.29 17.37 33.06
N LEU A 987 -11.57 16.99 33.03
CA LEU A 987 -12.53 17.33 34.08
C LEU A 987 -12.09 16.73 35.41
N ALA A 988 -12.08 17.57 36.44
CA ALA A 988 -11.62 17.20 37.78
C ALA A 988 -12.67 17.48 38.86
N ARG A 989 -13.50 18.53 38.71
CA ARG A 989 -14.67 18.78 39.56
C ARG A 989 -15.81 19.37 38.74
N VAL A 990 -17.06 19.04 39.05
CA VAL A 990 -18.25 19.68 38.45
C VAL A 990 -19.31 19.96 39.50
N SER A 991 -19.82 21.20 39.49
CA SER A 991 -20.87 21.66 40.40
C SER A 991 -22.10 22.11 39.62
N VAL A 992 -23.28 21.61 40.01
CA VAL A 992 -24.56 21.99 39.42
C VAL A 992 -25.55 22.41 40.50
N LEU A 993 -26.10 23.61 40.36
CA LEU A 993 -27.03 24.24 41.30
C LEU A 993 -28.41 24.41 40.69
N ARG A 994 -29.42 24.41 41.57
CA ARG A 994 -30.82 24.71 41.22
C ARG A 994 -30.95 26.19 40.86
N GLY A 995 -31.44 26.48 39.65
CA GLY A 995 -31.61 27.84 39.15
C GLY A 995 -32.88 28.54 39.63
N ASP A 996 -33.94 27.78 39.88
CA ASP A 996 -35.27 28.25 40.27
C ASP A 996 -35.91 27.33 41.33
N GLY A 997 -36.90 27.85 42.07
CA GLY A 997 -37.69 27.09 43.05
C GLY A 997 -37.36 27.38 44.52
N ALA A 998 -37.90 26.58 45.44
CA ALA A 998 -37.74 26.80 46.89
C ALA A 998 -36.31 26.55 47.41
N LYS A 999 -35.55 25.71 46.69
CA LYS A 999 -34.15 25.35 47.00
C LYS A 999 -33.14 26.02 46.05
N GLU A 1000 -33.46 27.23 45.60
CA GLU A 1000 -32.58 28.00 44.71
C GLU A 1000 -31.18 28.19 45.31
N ASN A 1001 -30.15 28.15 44.47
CA ASN A 1001 -28.73 28.33 44.84
C ASN A 1001 -28.13 27.19 45.70
N ILE A 1002 -28.88 26.09 45.90
CA ILE A 1002 -28.39 24.88 46.58
C ILE A 1002 -27.89 23.88 45.52
N PRO A 1003 -26.61 23.44 45.61
CA PRO A 1003 -26.07 22.42 44.70
C PRO A 1003 -26.74 21.06 44.91
N PHE A 1004 -27.00 20.36 43.81
CA PHE A 1004 -27.43 18.95 43.83
C PHE A 1004 -26.40 18.00 43.21
N ILE A 1005 -25.39 18.55 42.53
CA ILE A 1005 -24.20 17.84 42.07
C ILE A 1005 -23.00 18.68 42.52
N ASP A 1006 -22.06 18.07 43.23
CA ASP A 1006 -20.71 18.59 43.55
C ASP A 1006 -19.75 17.40 43.52
N ASP A 1007 -19.47 16.95 42.29
CA ASP A 1007 -18.80 15.69 42.02
C ASP A 1007 -17.32 15.95 41.72
N TYR A 1008 -16.41 15.29 42.46
CA TYR A 1008 -14.98 15.23 42.14
C TYR A 1008 -14.73 14.00 41.26
N ILE A 1009 -13.93 14.12 40.21
CA ILE A 1009 -13.75 13.06 39.21
C ILE A 1009 -12.46 12.29 39.48
N ALA A 1010 -12.59 10.99 39.73
CA ALA A 1010 -11.44 10.11 39.86
C ALA A 1010 -10.66 10.00 38.54
N THR A 1011 -9.35 10.23 38.62
CA THR A 1011 -8.45 10.17 37.46
C THR A 1011 -7.33 9.17 37.73
N SER A 1012 -7.14 8.21 36.82
CA SER A 1012 -6.06 7.20 36.92
C SER A 1012 -4.80 7.59 36.15
N GLU A 1013 -4.89 8.59 35.28
CA GLU A 1013 -3.78 9.14 34.51
C GLU A 1013 -2.94 10.11 35.36
N PRO A 1014 -1.61 10.17 35.15
CA PRO A 1014 -0.76 11.08 35.91
C PRO A 1014 -1.07 12.55 35.56
N ILE A 1015 -1.34 13.35 36.59
CA ILE A 1015 -1.59 14.78 36.45
C ILE A 1015 -0.25 15.53 36.51
N VAL A 1016 -0.01 16.38 35.51
CA VAL A 1016 1.22 17.18 35.41
C VAL A 1016 1.07 18.49 36.19
N ASP A 1017 -0.11 19.11 36.13
CA ASP A 1017 -0.41 20.34 36.85
C ASP A 1017 -1.89 20.36 37.29
N TYR A 1018 -2.12 20.60 38.58
CA TYR A 1018 -3.45 20.68 39.18
C TYR A 1018 -4.11 22.05 38.96
N LEU A 1019 -3.35 23.05 38.53
CA LEU A 1019 -3.85 24.41 38.31
C LEU A 1019 -4.53 24.99 39.55
N THR A 1020 -4.05 24.68 40.76
CA THR A 1020 -4.74 24.94 42.03
C THR A 1020 -5.18 26.39 42.22
N GLU A 1021 -4.41 27.37 41.72
CA GLU A 1021 -4.81 28.80 41.73
C GLU A 1021 -6.12 29.07 40.98
N PHE A 1022 -6.38 28.31 39.91
CA PHE A 1022 -7.52 28.45 39.01
C PHE A 1022 -8.58 27.36 39.19
N SER A 1023 -8.26 26.22 39.79
CA SER A 1023 -9.17 25.07 39.96
C SER A 1023 -9.63 24.84 41.40
N GLY A 1024 -8.85 25.33 42.37
CA GLY A 1024 -9.05 25.02 43.80
C GLY A 1024 -8.80 23.55 44.18
N ILE A 1025 -8.18 22.75 43.30
CA ILE A 1025 -7.95 21.30 43.51
C ILE A 1025 -6.52 21.06 44.01
N GLU A 1026 -6.39 20.25 45.06
CA GLU A 1026 -5.11 19.85 45.64
C GLU A 1026 -4.72 18.40 45.29
N ALA A 1027 -3.43 18.08 45.45
CA ALA A 1027 -2.93 16.74 45.23
C ALA A 1027 -3.52 15.76 46.28
N GLY A 1028 -4.22 14.73 45.80
CA GLY A 1028 -4.89 13.72 46.63
C GLY A 1028 -6.41 13.84 46.66
N ASP A 1029 -7.01 14.94 46.17
CA ASP A 1029 -8.47 15.12 46.09
C ASP A 1029 -9.14 14.20 45.07
N LEU A 1030 -8.41 13.80 44.03
CA LEU A 1030 -8.90 12.97 42.93
C LEU A 1030 -8.57 11.47 43.10
N ASP A 1031 -7.89 11.12 44.20
CA ASP A 1031 -7.41 9.76 44.48
C ASP A 1031 -8.41 9.02 45.40
N PRO A 1032 -8.90 7.82 45.03
CA PRO A 1032 -9.88 7.09 45.83
C PRO A 1032 -9.45 6.72 47.26
N ASN A 1033 -8.14 6.68 47.51
CA ASN A 1033 -7.57 6.30 48.81
C ASN A 1033 -7.42 7.47 49.79
N THR A 1034 -7.26 8.69 49.28
CA THR A 1034 -6.92 9.89 50.07
C THR A 1034 -8.02 10.94 50.04
N SER A 1035 -8.87 10.94 49.01
CA SER A 1035 -9.91 11.95 48.83
C SER A 1035 -10.88 11.98 50.01
N SER A 1036 -11.18 13.19 50.45
CA SER A 1036 -12.18 13.48 51.48
C SER A 1036 -13.53 13.92 50.88
N HIS A 1037 -13.60 14.09 49.56
CA HIS A 1037 -14.74 14.62 48.82
C HIS A 1037 -15.61 13.51 48.20
N THR A 1038 -16.76 13.90 47.62
CA THR A 1038 -17.63 12.99 46.86
C THR A 1038 -16.98 12.65 45.54
N LEU A 1039 -16.20 11.58 45.54
CA LEU A 1039 -15.43 11.13 44.39
C LEU A 1039 -16.27 10.18 43.53
N VAL A 1040 -16.43 10.48 42.24
CA VAL A 1040 -17.17 9.68 41.27
C VAL A 1040 -16.31 9.33 40.04
N PRO A 1041 -16.60 8.21 39.35
CA PRO A 1041 -16.01 7.94 38.04
C PRO A 1041 -16.48 8.95 36.99
N LEU A 1042 -15.62 9.25 36.00
CA LEU A 1042 -15.93 10.18 34.90
C LEU A 1042 -17.24 9.84 34.19
N LYS A 1043 -17.49 8.54 33.93
CA LYS A 1043 -18.72 8.03 33.31
C LYS A 1043 -19.98 8.42 34.09
N ALA A 1044 -19.94 8.38 35.42
CA ALA A 1044 -21.11 8.68 36.26
C ALA A 1044 -21.44 10.17 36.21
N ALA A 1045 -20.43 11.04 36.39
CA ALA A 1045 -20.58 12.50 36.25
C ALA A 1045 -21.11 12.88 34.86
N TYR A 1046 -20.52 12.29 33.80
CA TYR A 1046 -20.97 12.51 32.43
C TYR A 1046 -22.41 12.08 32.22
N LYS A 1047 -22.81 10.90 32.73
CA LYS A 1047 -24.18 10.39 32.62
C LYS A 1047 -25.19 11.30 33.32
N LYS A 1048 -24.87 11.84 34.51
CA LYS A 1048 -25.71 12.84 35.20
C LYS A 1048 -25.93 14.09 34.33
N LEU A 1049 -24.84 14.67 33.83
CA LEU A 1049 -24.92 15.86 32.96
C LEU A 1049 -25.69 15.58 31.66
N ARG A 1050 -25.45 14.41 31.06
CA ARG A 1050 -26.15 13.98 29.85
C ARG A 1050 -27.65 13.85 30.06
N MET A 1051 -28.08 13.27 31.19
CA MET A 1051 -29.50 13.19 31.56
C MET A 1051 -30.14 14.57 31.65
N LEU A 1052 -29.45 15.56 32.24
CA LEU A 1052 -29.96 16.93 32.33
C LEU A 1052 -30.14 17.58 30.95
N VAL A 1053 -29.19 17.36 30.03
CA VAL A 1053 -29.30 17.81 28.62
C VAL A 1053 -30.50 17.16 27.94
N ASP A 1054 -30.64 15.83 28.04
CA ASP A 1054 -31.74 15.07 27.43
C ASP A 1054 -33.11 15.42 28.03
N LEU A 1055 -33.17 15.79 29.32
CA LEU A 1055 -34.39 16.28 29.99
C LEU A 1055 -34.80 17.69 29.54
N GLY A 1056 -33.96 18.39 28.79
CA GLY A 1056 -34.30 19.72 28.30
C GLY A 1056 -33.88 20.87 29.22
N CYS A 1057 -32.96 20.65 30.17
CA CYS A 1057 -32.55 21.70 31.12
C CYS A 1057 -31.74 22.81 30.41
N ILE A 1058 -31.86 24.04 30.92
CA ILE A 1058 -31.12 25.21 30.44
C ILE A 1058 -29.97 25.49 31.41
N PHE A 1059 -28.74 25.47 30.89
CA PHE A 1059 -27.51 25.67 31.64
C PHE A 1059 -27.09 27.14 31.63
N VAL A 1060 -26.93 27.71 32.82
CA VAL A 1060 -26.40 29.06 33.05
C VAL A 1060 -24.99 28.97 33.63
N GLY A 1061 -24.07 29.77 33.11
CA GLY A 1061 -22.69 29.80 33.60
C GLY A 1061 -21.86 30.92 32.99
N HIS A 1062 -20.54 30.83 33.12
CA HIS A 1062 -19.61 31.86 32.63
C HIS A 1062 -18.45 31.22 31.85
N GLY A 1063 -18.50 31.30 30.52
CA GLY A 1063 -17.46 30.70 29.65
C GLY A 1063 -17.73 29.25 29.28
N LEU A 1064 -18.99 28.81 29.33
CA LEU A 1064 -19.43 27.42 29.20
C LEU A 1064 -19.00 26.72 27.91
N ASN A 1065 -18.75 27.48 26.84
CA ASN A 1065 -18.25 26.91 25.58
C ASN A 1065 -16.94 26.13 25.76
N LYS A 1066 -16.02 26.64 26.60
CA LYS A 1066 -14.75 25.95 26.91
C LYS A 1066 -15.02 24.74 27.80
N ASP A 1067 -15.91 24.88 28.76
CA ASP A 1067 -16.17 23.84 29.76
C ASP A 1067 -16.82 22.61 29.11
N PHE A 1068 -17.89 22.80 28.34
CA PHE A 1068 -18.54 21.74 27.60
C PHE A 1068 -17.62 21.05 26.60
N ARG A 1069 -16.69 21.80 25.98
CA ARG A 1069 -15.66 21.25 25.11
C ARG A 1069 -14.70 20.32 25.87
N ILE A 1070 -14.24 20.70 27.06
CA ILE A 1070 -13.32 19.86 27.86
C ILE A 1070 -14.05 18.66 28.50
N ILE A 1071 -15.30 18.85 28.95
CA ILE A 1071 -16.18 17.77 29.42
C ILE A 1071 -16.47 16.78 28.28
N ASN A 1072 -16.34 17.22 27.03
CA ASN A 1072 -16.71 16.51 25.81
C ASN A 1072 -18.23 16.20 25.77
N LEU A 1073 -19.04 17.22 26.07
CA LEU A 1073 -20.49 17.16 26.04
C LEU A 1073 -21.00 18.22 25.07
N LEU A 1074 -21.73 17.80 24.04
CA LEU A 1074 -22.37 18.74 23.14
C LEU A 1074 -23.74 19.13 23.67
N VAL A 1075 -23.91 20.41 24.01
CA VAL A 1075 -25.18 20.98 24.45
C VAL A 1075 -25.75 21.84 23.30
N PRO A 1076 -27.01 21.61 22.90
CA PRO A 1076 -27.72 22.48 21.96
C PRO A 1076 -27.62 23.97 22.36
N PRO A 1077 -27.38 24.90 21.41
CA PRO A 1077 -27.22 26.32 21.74
C PRO A 1077 -28.46 26.95 22.39
N GLU A 1078 -29.64 26.36 22.17
CA GLU A 1078 -30.91 26.76 22.80
C GLU A 1078 -30.94 26.51 24.31
N GLN A 1079 -30.09 25.61 24.82
CA GLN A 1079 -29.97 25.25 26.23
C GLN A 1079 -28.80 25.94 26.93
N ILE A 1080 -28.02 26.77 26.24
CA ILE A 1080 -26.84 27.44 26.82
C ILE A 1080 -27.14 28.92 27.03
N ILE A 1081 -26.93 29.36 28.27
CA ILE A 1081 -26.96 30.77 28.66
C ILE A 1081 -25.59 31.12 29.24
N ASP A 1082 -24.72 31.66 28.40
CA ASP A 1082 -23.38 32.09 28.81
C ASP A 1082 -23.36 33.57 29.19
N THR A 1083 -23.08 33.86 30.46
CA THR A 1083 -22.98 35.24 30.96
C THR A 1083 -21.82 36.01 30.33
N VAL A 1084 -20.75 35.34 29.87
CA VAL A 1084 -19.66 35.99 29.14
C VAL A 1084 -20.18 36.60 27.84
N ASP A 1085 -21.00 35.84 27.10
CA ASP A 1085 -21.53 36.29 25.82
C ASP A 1085 -22.62 37.35 25.98
N ILE A 1086 -23.36 37.32 27.10
CA ILE A 1086 -24.33 38.37 27.47
C ILE A 1086 -23.62 39.71 27.72
N TYR A 1087 -22.57 39.72 28.54
CA TYR A 1087 -21.84 40.94 28.93
C TYR A 1087 -20.68 41.29 27.96
N HIS A 1088 -20.72 40.83 26.71
CA HIS A 1088 -19.68 41.06 25.70
C HIS A 1088 -20.15 41.98 24.56
N ILE A 1089 -19.41 43.07 24.32
CA ILE A 1089 -19.60 43.93 23.15
C ILE A 1089 -18.74 43.40 21.98
N ARG A 1090 -19.40 42.84 20.94
CA ARG A 1090 -18.74 42.21 19.78
C ARG A 1090 -17.67 43.08 19.11
N ASN A 1091 -17.85 44.41 19.07
CA ASN A 1091 -16.93 45.34 18.42
C ASN A 1091 -15.64 45.61 19.21
N ARG A 1092 -15.53 45.19 20.49
CA ARG A 1092 -14.39 45.53 21.36
C ARG A 1092 -13.49 44.34 21.72
N HIS A 1093 -13.73 43.16 21.14
CA HIS A 1093 -12.93 41.92 21.20
C HIS A 1093 -12.52 41.38 22.60
N ARG A 1094 -12.91 42.03 23.72
CA ARG A 1094 -12.52 41.63 25.09
C ARG A 1094 -13.70 40.99 25.82
N LYS A 1095 -13.53 39.69 26.15
CA LYS A 1095 -14.36 38.96 27.12
C LYS A 1095 -14.01 39.42 28.54
N ILE A 1096 -15.03 39.59 29.37
CA ILE A 1096 -14.91 40.10 30.75
C ILE A 1096 -14.90 38.93 31.72
N SER A 1097 -14.02 38.95 32.73
CA SER A 1097 -13.96 37.90 33.75
C SER A 1097 -15.10 37.98 34.77
N LEU A 1098 -15.53 36.83 35.26
CA LEU A 1098 -16.57 36.70 36.29
C LEU A 1098 -16.23 37.53 37.53
N ARG A 1099 -14.97 37.44 37.98
CA ARG A 1099 -14.46 38.21 39.13
C ARG A 1099 -14.65 39.72 38.99
N PHE A 1100 -14.43 40.26 37.80
CA PHE A 1100 -14.63 41.69 37.55
C PHE A 1100 -16.12 42.07 37.52
N LEU A 1101 -16.95 41.24 36.90
CA LEU A 1101 -18.41 41.43 36.87
C LEU A 1101 -19.03 41.34 38.27
N ALA A 1102 -18.62 40.37 39.08
CA ALA A 1102 -19.06 40.20 40.46
C ALA A 1102 -18.68 41.42 41.32
N TRP A 1103 -17.45 41.90 41.19
CA TRP A 1103 -16.98 43.08 41.91
C TRP A 1103 -17.75 44.35 41.52
N HIS A 1104 -17.90 44.62 40.22
CA HIS A 1104 -18.49 45.87 39.75
C HIS A 1104 -20.03 45.88 39.82
N LEU A 1105 -20.67 44.78 39.41
CA LEU A 1105 -22.13 44.70 39.35
C LEU A 1105 -22.75 44.23 40.66
N LEU A 1106 -22.15 43.27 41.37
CA LEU A 1106 -22.73 42.68 42.58
C LEU A 1106 -22.14 43.25 43.88
N ASN A 1107 -21.05 44.02 43.82
CA ASN A 1107 -20.27 44.45 44.98
C ASN A 1107 -19.81 43.26 45.85
N GLN A 1108 -19.55 42.11 45.22
CA GLN A 1108 -19.08 40.88 45.88
C GLN A 1108 -17.63 40.60 45.51
N GLU A 1109 -16.88 40.07 46.47
CA GLU A 1109 -15.51 39.59 46.25
C GLU A 1109 -15.54 38.06 46.23
N ILE A 1110 -15.29 37.49 45.05
CA ILE A 1110 -15.18 36.04 44.83
C ILE A 1110 -13.72 35.66 44.53
N GLN A 1111 -13.38 34.38 44.66
CA GLN A 1111 -12.07 33.83 44.28
C GLN A 1111 -10.88 34.48 45.03
N SER A 1112 -10.94 34.57 46.37
CA SER A 1112 -9.91 35.24 47.19
C SER A 1112 -8.72 34.37 47.57
N GLU A 1113 -8.93 33.09 47.92
CA GLU A 1113 -7.88 32.13 48.30
C GLU A 1113 -7.66 31.02 47.24
N GLY A 1114 -8.66 30.78 46.39
CA GLY A 1114 -8.69 29.84 45.27
C GLY A 1114 -10.05 29.89 44.56
N HIS A 1115 -10.24 29.17 43.46
CA HIS A 1115 -11.54 29.04 42.80
C HIS A 1115 -12.43 28.00 43.50
N ASP A 1116 -13.73 28.29 43.61
CA ASP A 1116 -14.73 27.32 44.08
C ASP A 1116 -15.91 27.31 43.11
N SER A 1117 -16.10 26.17 42.43
CA SER A 1117 -17.10 26.04 41.37
C SER A 1117 -18.54 26.27 41.85
N ILE A 1118 -18.85 26.02 43.13
CA ILE A 1118 -20.17 26.33 43.70
C ILE A 1118 -20.38 27.85 43.79
N GLU A 1119 -19.37 28.59 44.25
CA GLU A 1119 -19.40 30.05 44.32
C GLU A 1119 -19.53 30.67 42.92
N ASP A 1120 -18.76 30.15 41.96
CA ASP A 1120 -18.72 30.67 40.60
C ASP A 1120 -20.03 30.42 39.84
N ALA A 1121 -20.58 29.21 39.89
CA ALA A 1121 -21.88 28.90 39.30
C ALA A 1121 -23.03 29.72 39.93
N ARG A 1122 -23.01 29.90 41.26
CA ARG A 1122 -23.98 30.75 41.96
C ARG A 1122 -23.87 32.20 41.50
N THR A 1123 -22.65 32.71 41.35
CA THR A 1123 -22.41 34.09 40.92
C THR A 1123 -22.87 34.31 39.49
N ALA A 1124 -22.62 33.35 38.59
CA ALA A 1124 -23.11 33.39 37.21
C ALA A 1124 -24.65 33.40 37.15
N LEU A 1125 -25.32 32.60 37.98
CA LEU A 1125 -26.78 32.60 38.07
C LEU A 1125 -27.34 33.96 38.53
N ILE A 1126 -26.73 34.56 39.57
CA ILE A 1126 -27.12 35.88 40.07
C ILE A 1126 -26.91 36.96 38.99
N LEU A 1127 -25.80 36.89 38.25
CA LEU A 1127 -25.52 37.82 37.14
C LEU A 1127 -26.53 37.69 36.00
N TYR A 1128 -26.98 36.47 35.68
CA TYR A 1128 -28.03 36.24 34.70
C TYR A 1128 -29.37 36.82 35.16
N LYS A 1129 -29.76 36.63 36.43
CA LYS A 1129 -30.98 37.25 36.98
C LYS A 1129 -30.90 38.78 36.95
N LYS A 1130 -29.73 39.34 37.25
CA LYS A 1130 -29.50 40.79 37.16
C LYS A 1130 -29.58 41.33 35.73
N TYR A 1131 -29.12 40.54 34.76
CA TYR A 1131 -29.33 40.85 33.34
C TYR A 1131 -30.82 40.88 32.97
N LEU A 1132 -31.62 39.91 33.46
CA LEU A 1132 -33.07 39.92 33.25
C LEU A 1132 -33.72 41.19 33.83
N GLU A 1133 -33.35 41.58 35.04
CA GLU A 1133 -33.81 42.84 35.68
C GLU A 1133 -33.45 44.07 34.84
N TYR A 1134 -32.20 44.17 34.35
CA TYR A 1134 -31.77 45.28 33.50
C TYR A 1134 -32.46 45.29 32.13
N ARG A 1135 -32.80 44.11 31.60
CA ARG A 1135 -33.51 43.97 30.33
C ARG A 1135 -34.98 44.38 30.46
N GLU A 1136 -35.65 43.98 31.54
CA GLU A 1136 -37.03 44.39 31.85
C GLU A 1136 -37.14 45.91 32.05
N ASN A 1137 -36.14 46.50 32.71
CA ASN A 1137 -36.06 47.94 32.92
C ASN A 1137 -35.53 48.74 31.70
N GLY A 1138 -35.09 48.08 30.63
CA GLY A 1138 -34.57 48.72 29.41
C GLY A 1138 -33.22 49.45 29.58
N ILE A 1139 -32.49 49.22 30.68
CA ILE A 1139 -31.24 49.94 31.04
C ILE A 1139 -29.95 49.15 30.73
N PHE A 1140 -30.07 47.91 30.23
CA PHE A 1140 -28.93 47.01 30.05
C PHE A 1140 -27.79 47.61 29.20
N GLY A 1141 -28.10 48.24 28.06
CA GLY A 1141 -27.08 48.81 27.17
C GLY A 1141 -26.24 49.90 27.83
N GLN A 1142 -26.86 50.74 28.67
CA GLN A 1142 -26.14 51.77 29.43
C GLN A 1142 -25.22 51.16 30.48
N LYS A 1143 -25.73 50.19 31.24
CA LYS A 1143 -24.95 49.47 32.27
C LYS A 1143 -23.79 48.69 31.67
N LEU A 1144 -23.96 48.11 30.50
CA LEU A 1144 -22.89 47.41 29.79
C LEU A 1144 -21.76 48.38 29.41
N GLU A 1145 -22.08 49.57 28.90
CA GLU A 1145 -21.08 50.58 28.58
C GLU A 1145 -20.34 51.08 29.83
N GLU A 1146 -21.06 51.30 30.95
CA GLU A 1146 -20.46 51.64 32.25
C GLU A 1146 -19.44 50.59 32.71
N VAL A 1147 -19.74 49.30 32.53
CA VAL A 1147 -18.82 48.19 32.87
C VAL A 1147 -17.53 48.28 32.05
N TYR A 1148 -17.63 48.55 30.75
CA TYR A 1148 -16.45 48.70 29.87
C TYR A 1148 -15.65 49.96 30.23
N GLU A 1149 -16.30 51.08 30.52
CA GLU A 1149 -15.63 52.30 30.98
C GLU A 1149 -14.90 52.09 32.31
N ALA A 1150 -15.55 51.44 33.27
CA ALA A 1150 -14.95 51.08 34.54
C ALA A 1150 -13.74 50.15 34.35
N GLY A 1151 -13.87 49.14 33.48
CA GLY A 1151 -12.78 48.24 33.11
C GLY A 1151 -11.60 48.96 32.48
N HIS A 1152 -11.83 49.92 31.58
CA HIS A 1152 -10.77 50.74 31.02
C HIS A 1152 -10.10 51.63 32.07
N LYS A 1153 -10.85 52.24 32.99
CA LYS A 1153 -10.32 53.06 34.09
C LYS A 1153 -9.48 52.24 35.07
N SER A 1154 -9.84 50.98 35.31
CA SER A 1154 -9.16 50.09 36.25
C SER A 1154 -8.12 49.15 35.61
N ASN A 1155 -7.87 49.28 34.30
CA ASN A 1155 -7.11 48.30 33.51
C ASN A 1155 -7.62 46.85 33.69
N TRP A 1156 -8.92 46.68 33.95
CA TRP A 1156 -9.57 45.40 34.19
C TRP A 1156 -9.01 44.64 35.39
N LEU A 1157 -8.36 45.36 36.31
CA LEU A 1157 -7.79 44.87 37.55
C LEU A 1157 -8.54 45.49 38.74
N LYS A 1158 -8.58 44.80 39.87
CA LYS A 1158 -9.23 45.29 41.10
C LYS A 1158 -8.36 46.36 41.78
N GLY A 1159 -8.83 47.62 41.79
CA GLY A 1159 -8.31 48.72 42.63
C GLY A 1159 -6.85 49.17 42.40
N PRO A 1160 -6.42 50.33 42.94
CA PRO A 1160 -5.02 50.75 42.91
C PRO A 1160 -4.21 49.82 43.83
N LYS A 1161 -3.15 49.20 43.31
CA LYS A 1161 -2.22 48.42 44.12
C LYS A 1161 -1.58 49.32 45.18
N GLU A 1162 -1.94 49.15 46.46
CA GLU A 1162 -0.99 49.46 47.53
C GLU A 1162 0.18 48.48 47.38
N THR A 1163 1.30 48.99 46.90
CA THR A 1163 2.58 48.27 46.88
C THR A 1163 2.97 47.90 48.30
N PRO A 1164 3.08 46.61 48.68
CA PRO A 1164 3.90 46.26 49.83
C PRO A 1164 5.34 46.62 49.48
N SER A 1165 5.92 47.52 50.28
CA SER A 1165 7.32 47.93 50.18
C SER A 1165 8.23 46.71 50.34
N ARG A 1166 8.71 46.18 49.21
CA ARG A 1166 9.84 45.26 49.14
C ARG A 1166 11.08 46.10 48.86
N PRO A 1167 12.17 46.00 49.66
CA PRO A 1167 13.35 46.83 49.45
C PRO A 1167 13.94 46.52 48.07
N ALA A 1168 14.25 47.58 47.32
CA ALA A 1168 14.94 47.50 46.05
C ALA A 1168 16.37 46.99 46.28
N SER A 1169 16.64 45.75 45.92
CA SER A 1169 17.98 45.26 45.59
C SER A 1169 17.99 44.76 44.15
N THR A 1170 18.30 45.68 43.24
CA THR A 1170 18.92 45.35 41.95
C THR A 1170 20.27 44.67 42.19
N PRO A 1171 20.54 43.49 41.62
CA PRO A 1171 21.89 43.16 41.19
C PRO A 1171 22.13 43.89 39.87
N GLN A 1172 23.05 44.86 39.90
CA GLN A 1172 23.61 45.50 38.72
C GLN A 1172 24.29 44.42 37.86
N ALA A 1173 23.97 44.40 36.57
CA ALA A 1173 24.80 43.74 35.58
C ALA A 1173 25.99 44.68 35.30
N ASP A 1174 27.12 44.44 35.96
CA ASP A 1174 28.37 45.12 35.64
C ASP A 1174 28.97 44.56 34.35
N THR A 1175 28.79 45.34 33.29
CA THR A 1175 29.68 45.38 32.13
C THR A 1175 31.10 45.73 32.54
N PHE A 1176 32.07 44.84 32.27
CA PHE A 1176 33.45 45.22 32.01
C PHE A 1176 33.84 44.83 30.58
N ILE A 1177 34.21 45.85 29.82
CA ILE A 1177 34.52 45.83 28.39
C ILE A 1177 36.05 46.00 28.20
N ASN A 1178 36.63 45.06 27.43
CA ASN A 1178 37.84 45.17 26.58
C ASN A 1178 39.22 45.42 27.27
N PRO A 1179 40.39 45.37 26.56
CA PRO A 1179 40.65 45.02 25.15
C PRO A 1179 41.95 44.20 24.82
N LEU A 1180 42.10 43.88 23.52
CA LEU A 1180 43.32 43.92 22.66
C LEU A 1180 44.39 42.77 22.70
N PHE A 1181 44.51 42.13 21.53
CA PHE A 1181 45.72 41.92 20.71
C PHE A 1181 46.74 40.77 21.01
N THR A 1182 46.75 39.84 20.05
CA THR A 1182 47.90 39.24 19.31
C THR A 1182 49.14 38.66 20.01
N LYS A 1183 49.47 37.46 19.51
CA LYS A 1183 50.79 36.92 19.09
C LYS A 1183 51.72 36.23 20.14
N VAL A 1184 51.92 34.93 19.85
CA VAL A 1184 53.20 34.24 19.54
C VAL A 1184 53.96 33.57 20.71
N ILE A 1185 54.51 32.39 20.35
CA ILE A 1185 55.66 31.63 20.88
C ILE A 1185 55.37 30.33 21.67
N GLU A 1186 55.44 29.23 20.90
CA GLU A 1186 56.28 28.04 21.06
C GLU A 1186 56.42 27.25 22.39
N SER A 1187 56.36 25.93 22.17
CA SER A 1187 57.35 24.89 22.56
C SER A 1187 57.13 24.05 23.83
N LYS A 1188 57.03 22.74 23.54
CA LYS A 1188 57.80 21.60 24.07
C LYS A 1188 57.54 21.04 25.48
N ALA A 1189 57.72 19.71 25.48
CA ALA A 1189 58.22 18.83 26.53
C ALA A 1189 57.16 18.27 27.50
N ILE A 1190 56.75 17.00 27.32
CA ILE A 1190 57.43 15.74 27.72
C ILE A 1190 56.95 15.29 29.11
N ALA A 1191 56.32 14.11 29.09
CA ALA A 1191 56.38 13.00 30.04
C ALA A 1191 56.51 13.29 31.54
N SER A 1192 55.69 12.60 32.34
CA SER A 1192 56.11 11.32 32.96
C SER A 1192 55.24 10.92 34.15
N LEU A 1193 55.21 9.60 34.39
CA LEU A 1193 55.05 8.92 35.70
C LEU A 1193 53.65 9.06 36.34
N ALA A 1194 52.73 8.11 36.21
CA ALA A 1194 52.79 6.77 36.80
C ALA A 1194 53.45 6.74 38.19
N SER A 1195 52.67 6.66 39.28
CA SER A 1195 52.66 5.46 40.13
C SER A 1195 51.74 5.56 41.36
N LYS A 1196 50.98 4.47 41.55
CA LYS A 1196 50.88 3.65 42.78
C LYS A 1196 50.05 4.12 43.99
N ARG A 1197 49.17 3.15 44.34
CA ARG A 1197 48.79 2.60 45.67
C ARG A 1197 47.56 3.22 46.34
N ARG A 1198 46.66 2.46 46.97
CA ARG A 1198 46.29 1.02 47.06
C ARG A 1198 45.17 0.93 48.14
N HIS A 1199 44.25 -0.03 47.97
CA HIS A 1199 43.37 -0.65 48.99
C HIS A 1199 42.19 0.21 49.53
N THR A 1200 40.95 -0.29 49.71
CA THR A 1200 40.40 -1.63 50.02
C THR A 1200 38.97 -1.84 49.47
N GLU A 1201 38.62 -3.13 49.28
CA GLU A 1201 37.36 -3.86 48.97
C GLU A 1201 36.13 -3.49 49.87
N GLU A 1202 34.84 -3.78 49.60
CA GLU A 1202 34.13 -4.64 48.61
C GLU A 1202 32.58 -4.35 48.60
N LEU A 1203 31.93 -4.68 47.46
CA LEU A 1203 30.54 -5.20 47.28
C LEU A 1203 29.27 -4.35 47.62
N LEU A 1204 28.64 -3.75 46.59
CA LEU A 1204 27.36 -4.14 45.95
C LEU A 1204 26.69 -2.97 45.17
N LEU A 1205 26.40 -3.27 43.88
CA LEU A 1205 25.65 -2.59 42.80
C LEU A 1205 24.76 -1.37 43.13
N PRO A 1206 24.79 -0.32 42.27
CA PRO A 1206 23.76 -0.23 41.21
C PRO A 1206 24.26 0.30 39.84
N SER A 1207 23.46 0.08 38.80
CA SER A 1207 23.49 0.76 37.49
C SER A 1207 23.33 2.30 37.66
N PRO A 1208 23.84 3.17 36.75
CA PRO A 1208 23.11 3.43 35.50
C PRO A 1208 23.97 3.90 34.28
N TYR A 1209 23.31 3.84 33.13
CA TYR A 1209 23.32 4.72 31.94
C TYR A 1209 24.26 5.94 31.81
N LEU A 1210 24.56 6.20 30.52
CA LEU A 1210 25.07 7.42 29.89
C LEU A 1210 26.54 7.77 30.12
N VAL A 1211 27.36 7.62 29.07
CA VAL A 1211 28.13 8.67 28.37
C VAL A 1211 28.85 7.99 27.20
N VAL A 1212 28.80 8.58 25.99
CA VAL A 1212 29.88 8.77 25.00
C VAL A 1212 29.23 9.03 23.63
N SER A 1213 29.05 10.31 23.31
CA SER A 1213 29.02 10.83 21.93
C SER A 1213 29.48 12.29 21.93
N GLN A 1214 30.76 12.49 22.27
CA GLN A 1214 31.48 13.75 22.10
C GLN A 1214 32.92 13.36 21.82
N LEU A 1215 33.26 13.21 20.54
CA LEU A 1215 34.61 13.21 19.95
C LEU A 1215 34.45 12.73 18.50
N LEU A 1216 33.99 13.62 17.61
CA LEU A 1216 34.12 13.51 16.14
C LEU A 1216 33.67 14.80 15.43
N PHE A 1217 33.74 15.96 16.10
CA PHE A 1217 33.27 17.25 15.55
C PHE A 1217 34.37 18.31 15.36
N GLU A 1218 35.64 17.99 15.61
CA GLU A 1218 36.73 18.96 15.42
C GLU A 1218 37.48 18.83 14.08
N ASP A 1219 37.35 17.73 13.32
CA ASP A 1219 38.11 17.54 12.07
C ASP A 1219 37.42 18.07 10.80
N ILE A 1220 36.16 18.50 10.87
CA ILE A 1220 35.40 18.94 9.68
C ILE A 1220 35.59 20.46 9.39
N GLY A 1221 36.14 21.21 10.34
CA GLY A 1221 36.31 22.66 10.24
C GLY A 1221 37.48 23.12 9.34
N GLN A 1222 38.48 22.27 9.08
CA GLN A 1222 39.68 22.67 8.32
C GLN A 1222 39.64 22.36 6.82
N GLU A 1223 38.76 21.48 6.33
CA GLU A 1223 38.64 21.19 4.89
C GLU A 1223 37.77 22.20 4.12
N LEU A 1224 36.85 22.91 4.80
CA LEU A 1224 35.92 23.84 4.15
C LEU A 1224 36.54 25.17 3.70
N LEU A 1225 37.77 25.51 4.14
CA LEU A 1225 38.46 26.73 3.72
C LEU A 1225 39.36 26.55 2.48
N ARG A 1226 39.56 25.33 1.97
CA ARG A 1226 40.33 25.09 0.73
C ARG A 1226 39.48 25.05 -0.54
N PHE A 1227 38.15 24.98 -0.45
CA PHE A 1227 37.26 24.94 -1.61
C PHE A 1227 36.81 26.31 -2.15
N ALA A 1228 37.25 27.42 -1.54
CA ALA A 1228 36.86 28.76 -1.98
C ALA A 1228 37.79 29.40 -3.03
N ASN A 1229 38.80 28.69 -3.55
CA ASN A 1229 39.63 29.15 -4.67
C ASN A 1229 39.99 27.97 -5.59
N PHE A 1230 39.05 27.50 -6.40
CA PHE A 1230 39.29 26.80 -7.67
C PHE A 1230 38.06 26.88 -8.57
#